data_AF-A0A6I5QMX6-F1
#
_entry.id   AF-A0A6I5QMX6-F1
#
_cell.length_a   1.000
_cell.length_b   1.000
_cell.length_c   1.000
_cell.angle_alpha   90.00
_cell.angle_beta   90.00
_cell.angle_gamma   90.00
#
_symmetry.space_group_name_H-M   'P 1'
#
loop_
_entity.id
_entity.type
_entity.pdbx_description
1 polymer ?
#
loop_
_entity_poly.entity_id
_entity_poly.type
_entity_poly.pdbx_seq_one_letter_code
_entity_poly.pdbx_strand_id
1 'polypeptide(L)'
;MSLMAIITVTNTVDTDYGVRPVEGSLRAAIEQAQTGDIIKFSPELANQTIALERRYLIEKDLTIDASDAPGLTIDGQNEDILLQVDGDGRELALEGLTLVNGFHEHNGAALRVRSPNAQITVEDSTFSNHTALYGAAIWAKDESDVTVINSTFDGNVSTGQIDSTGGAISVFDGGSLTIQGSEFTNNEGFSGGAVSTIFADLLVEESTFTNNQSRGLSGAVHADGASIPSDPQYYKGNEPPDLEGGDIIIRNSYFEGNTARGHGGGVGIWGYDQDYVTIAGNQFIGNSVTESWNGVARGGGLRASGKTLDIEDNYFEGNRSAVEAGAVFYQGESETDITNTVFVNNQAEERGGAIVHFQWEGPGTEITNSVFRGNQAPEGGAIYKSKPTPLTIQGSEFENNSPNDFGGLEKNLVVEEVPAPVQETPQPAPQPAPQTPTTPGVIAEPVEEGADPSPLPEPVVNLKLDETTGIIAADSSPQGENNPGALVGDPQWTEGVNQGAITFDDPGDAIHLASSQDINLGIHDQRTVSLWLKADELLAPGGQKQMVYKEGGHVRGLNMYIDQGRLYVGGWNTPTSESGWQGTWLSTDQLVAGEWNHVALVLDGGDRTTDGAFRGYLNGEKFGEGAGSQLWDHAASIGLGSTNSGTLFHDGLTGSGHGLTVALDEMMIFNAALSDSQIQGLAA
;
A
#
# COMPACT_ATOMS: atom_id res chain seq x y z
N MET A 1 20.08 -15.65 -39.40
CA MET A 1 20.06 -15.55 -37.93
C MET A 1 21.46 -15.21 -37.50
N SER A 2 21.71 -13.95 -37.14
CA SER A 2 22.89 -13.61 -36.35
C SER A 2 22.73 -14.32 -35.00
N LEU A 3 23.78 -14.93 -34.47
CA LEU A 3 23.74 -15.38 -33.06
C LEU A 3 23.64 -14.13 -32.17
N MET A 4 22.76 -14.16 -31.17
CA MET A 4 22.75 -13.16 -30.10
C MET A 4 24.11 -13.18 -29.39
N ALA A 5 24.78 -12.03 -29.32
CA ALA A 5 26.03 -11.87 -28.60
C ALA A 5 25.79 -11.25 -27.22
N ILE A 6 26.66 -11.60 -26.27
CA ILE A 6 26.73 -10.93 -24.96
C ILE A 6 27.93 -9.98 -25.01
N ILE A 7 27.69 -8.71 -24.68
CA ILE A 7 28.72 -7.67 -24.58
C ILE A 7 28.80 -7.21 -23.12
N THR A 8 29.99 -7.22 -22.54
CA THR A 8 30.19 -6.88 -21.12
C THR A 8 30.75 -5.47 -20.96
N VAL A 9 30.06 -4.65 -20.15
CA VAL A 9 30.56 -3.36 -19.65
C VAL A 9 31.48 -3.61 -18.47
N THR A 10 32.67 -3.02 -18.49
CA THR A 10 33.74 -3.29 -17.50
C THR A 10 34.25 -2.03 -16.81
N ASN A 11 33.76 -0.85 -17.15
CA ASN A 11 34.13 0.40 -16.48
C ASN A 11 32.98 1.42 -16.51
N THR A 12 33.08 2.42 -15.63
CA THR A 12 32.08 3.48 -15.46
C THR A 12 32.31 4.72 -16.31
N VAL A 13 33.29 4.69 -17.22
CA VAL A 13 33.65 5.87 -18.00
C VAL A 13 32.59 6.12 -19.06
N ASP A 14 31.94 7.28 -19.01
CA ASP A 14 31.05 7.76 -20.07
C ASP A 14 31.59 9.09 -20.62
N THR A 15 32.34 9.04 -21.72
CA THR A 15 32.87 10.25 -22.37
C THR A 15 32.49 10.31 -23.83
N ASP A 16 32.01 11.47 -24.30
CA ASP A 16 31.71 11.70 -25.72
C ASP A 16 32.81 12.46 -26.47
N TYR A 17 33.16 13.69 -26.08
CA TYR A 17 34.16 14.59 -26.71
C TYR A 17 34.54 14.43 -28.22
N GLY A 18 33.66 13.93 -29.10
CA GLY A 18 34.00 13.62 -30.49
C GLY A 18 35.11 12.57 -30.68
N VAL A 19 35.35 11.73 -29.68
CA VAL A 19 36.32 10.61 -29.71
C VAL A 19 35.53 9.29 -29.68
N ARG A 20 36.10 8.20 -30.21
CA ARG A 20 35.50 6.87 -30.07
C ARG A 20 35.23 6.58 -28.58
N PRO A 21 34.07 6.00 -28.21
CA PRO A 21 33.79 5.59 -26.84
C PRO A 21 34.91 4.76 -26.24
N VAL A 22 35.15 4.93 -24.94
CA VAL A 22 36.16 4.17 -24.20
C VAL A 22 35.77 2.69 -24.22
N GLU A 23 36.68 1.83 -24.63
CA GLU A 23 36.44 0.38 -24.66
C GLU A 23 36.02 -0.12 -23.28
N GLY A 24 35.01 -0.99 -23.23
CA GLY A 24 34.42 -1.48 -21.99
C GLY A 24 33.42 -0.54 -21.31
N SER A 25 33.16 0.66 -21.85
CA SER A 25 32.06 1.51 -21.38
C SER A 25 30.69 1.03 -21.88
N LEU A 26 29.61 1.44 -21.22
CA LEU A 26 28.25 1.20 -21.69
C LEU A 26 28.02 1.81 -23.08
N ARG A 27 28.58 2.99 -23.35
CA ARG A 27 28.49 3.64 -24.66
C ARG A 27 29.15 2.81 -25.77
N ALA A 28 30.34 2.26 -25.51
CA ALA A 28 31.01 1.36 -26.45
C ALA A 28 30.22 0.07 -26.66
N ALA A 29 29.62 -0.48 -25.60
CA ALA A 29 28.80 -1.68 -25.70
C ALA A 29 27.55 -1.46 -26.57
N ILE A 30 26.84 -0.34 -26.36
CA ILE A 30 25.68 0.04 -27.18
C ILE A 30 26.08 0.27 -28.65
N GLU A 31 27.22 0.91 -28.92
CA GLU A 31 27.71 1.11 -30.30
C GLU A 31 28.03 -0.22 -30.99
N GLN A 32 28.69 -1.15 -30.27
CA GLN A 32 29.07 -2.46 -30.78
C GLN A 32 27.89 -3.41 -31.00
N ALA A 33 26.87 -3.34 -30.14
CA ALA A 33 25.72 -4.24 -30.15
C ALA A 33 25.02 -4.28 -31.51
N GLN A 34 24.59 -5.47 -31.91
CA GLN A 34 23.68 -5.72 -33.01
C GLN A 34 22.25 -5.95 -32.46
N THR A 35 21.26 -5.94 -33.35
CA THR A 35 19.86 -6.18 -32.95
C THR A 35 19.71 -7.55 -32.29
N GLY A 36 19.08 -7.59 -31.11
CA GLY A 36 18.88 -8.77 -30.28
C GLY A 36 20.08 -9.16 -29.40
N ASP A 37 21.15 -8.37 -29.37
CA ASP A 37 22.27 -8.62 -28.44
C ASP A 37 21.88 -8.25 -26.99
N ILE A 38 22.64 -8.79 -26.04
CA ILE A 38 22.48 -8.53 -24.60
C ILE A 38 23.73 -7.79 -24.11
N ILE A 39 23.52 -6.66 -23.44
CA ILE A 39 24.56 -5.93 -22.72
C ILE A 39 24.46 -6.32 -21.25
N LYS A 40 25.55 -6.89 -20.71
CA LYS A 40 25.70 -7.21 -19.29
C LYS A 40 26.75 -6.33 -18.65
N PHE A 41 26.72 -6.22 -17.33
CA PHE A 41 27.73 -5.49 -16.56
C PHE A 41 28.64 -6.45 -15.79
N SER A 42 29.93 -6.13 -15.72
CA SER A 42 30.87 -6.84 -14.86
C SER A 42 30.42 -6.72 -13.40
N PRO A 43 30.47 -7.80 -12.59
CA PRO A 43 30.17 -7.72 -11.16
C PRO A 43 31.04 -6.73 -10.39
N GLU A 44 32.21 -6.37 -10.93
CA GLU A 44 33.07 -5.32 -10.37
C GLU A 44 32.41 -3.94 -10.37
N LEU A 45 31.34 -3.73 -11.15
CA LEU A 45 30.60 -2.47 -11.24
C LEU A 45 29.45 -2.35 -10.22
N ALA A 46 29.21 -3.37 -9.39
CA ALA A 46 28.21 -3.31 -8.33
C ALA A 46 28.40 -2.06 -7.44
N ASN A 47 27.31 -1.37 -7.12
CA ASN A 47 27.26 -0.11 -6.36
C ASN A 47 28.09 1.05 -6.93
N GLN A 48 28.53 0.97 -8.18
CA GLN A 48 29.20 2.09 -8.84
C GLN A 48 28.20 2.97 -9.58
N THR A 49 28.63 4.15 -9.98
CA THR A 49 27.83 5.09 -10.76
C THR A 49 28.48 5.35 -12.11
N ILE A 50 27.70 5.21 -13.17
CA ILE A 50 27.99 5.71 -14.52
C ILE A 50 27.31 7.06 -14.64
N ALA A 51 28.09 8.13 -14.48
CA ALA A 51 27.60 9.50 -14.66
C ALA A 51 27.56 9.83 -16.15
N LEU A 52 26.37 10.10 -16.68
CA LEU A 52 26.14 10.35 -18.10
C LEU A 52 26.62 11.75 -18.51
N GLU A 53 27.40 11.81 -19.59
CA GLU A 53 27.70 13.09 -20.26
C GLU A 53 26.59 13.53 -21.23
N ARG A 54 25.82 12.57 -21.78
CA ARG A 54 24.71 12.79 -22.73
C ARG A 54 23.88 11.51 -22.88
N ARG A 55 22.67 11.61 -23.41
CA ARG A 55 21.79 10.46 -23.68
C ARG A 55 22.44 9.30 -24.45
N TYR A 56 21.97 8.09 -24.19
CA TYR A 56 22.18 6.92 -25.03
C TYR A 56 21.06 6.81 -26.07
N LEU A 57 21.45 6.52 -27.32
CA LEU A 57 20.53 6.33 -28.43
C LEU A 57 20.42 4.84 -28.74
N ILE A 58 19.20 4.31 -28.64
CA ILE A 58 18.87 2.90 -28.87
C ILE A 58 18.10 2.81 -30.20
N GLU A 59 18.81 2.41 -31.26
CA GLU A 59 18.29 2.31 -32.64
C GLU A 59 18.13 0.85 -33.12
N LYS A 60 18.17 -0.10 -32.18
CA LYS A 60 18.20 -1.55 -32.41
C LYS A 60 17.52 -2.26 -31.25
N ASP A 61 17.10 -3.50 -31.47
CA ASP A 61 16.53 -4.32 -30.40
C ASP A 61 17.65 -4.70 -29.43
N LEU A 62 17.42 -4.58 -28.12
CA LEU A 62 18.48 -4.68 -27.14
C LEU A 62 17.97 -5.11 -25.77
N THR A 63 18.74 -5.92 -25.06
CA THR A 63 18.58 -6.13 -23.62
C THR A 63 19.75 -5.48 -22.89
N ILE A 64 19.47 -4.70 -21.85
CA ILE A 64 20.48 -4.12 -20.94
C ILE A 64 20.20 -4.68 -19.55
N ASP A 65 21.09 -5.56 -19.09
CA ASP A 65 20.90 -6.40 -17.91
C ASP A 65 22.04 -6.16 -16.90
N ALA A 66 21.69 -5.54 -15.77
CA ALA A 66 22.57 -5.25 -14.65
C ALA A 66 22.38 -6.21 -13.46
N SER A 67 21.68 -7.34 -13.63
CA SER A 67 21.52 -8.37 -12.58
C SER A 67 22.86 -8.87 -12.01
N ASP A 68 23.91 -8.90 -12.83
CA ASP A 68 25.26 -9.31 -12.43
C ASP A 68 26.02 -8.20 -11.64
N ALA A 69 25.52 -6.97 -11.59
CA ALA A 69 26.14 -5.80 -10.96
C ALA A 69 25.14 -5.01 -10.08
N PRO A 70 24.66 -5.60 -8.96
CA PRO A 70 23.61 -5.00 -8.14
C PRO A 70 23.98 -3.61 -7.60
N GLY A 71 23.01 -2.70 -7.58
CA GLY A 71 23.19 -1.31 -7.15
C GLY A 71 23.94 -0.42 -8.15
N LEU A 72 24.24 -0.91 -9.35
CA LEU A 72 24.81 -0.09 -10.41
C LEU A 72 23.83 1.04 -10.79
N THR A 73 24.33 2.27 -10.66
CA THR A 73 23.56 3.47 -10.96
C THR A 73 23.96 4.06 -12.31
N ILE A 74 22.98 4.43 -13.12
CA ILE A 74 23.12 5.29 -14.30
C ILE A 74 22.52 6.66 -13.95
N ASP A 75 23.37 7.68 -13.87
CA ASP A 75 23.01 9.01 -13.36
C ASP A 75 22.99 10.05 -14.48
N GLY A 76 21.82 10.63 -14.75
CA GLY A 76 21.63 11.70 -15.74
C GLY A 76 22.12 13.09 -15.30
N GLN A 77 22.55 13.22 -14.03
CA GLN A 77 23.11 14.45 -13.44
C GLN A 77 22.20 15.69 -13.51
N ASN A 78 20.91 15.51 -13.75
CA ASN A 78 19.91 16.55 -14.03
C ASN A 78 20.19 17.37 -15.30
N GLU A 79 20.95 16.83 -16.26
CA GLU A 79 21.37 17.57 -17.46
C GLU A 79 20.73 17.07 -18.76
N ASP A 80 20.45 15.76 -18.88
CA ASP A 80 19.90 15.16 -20.11
C ASP A 80 19.02 13.92 -19.83
N ILE A 81 18.34 13.43 -20.87
CA ILE A 81 17.67 12.14 -20.87
C ILE A 81 18.71 11.02 -20.74
N LEU A 82 18.40 9.92 -20.06
CA LEU A 82 19.29 8.76 -20.01
C LEU A 82 19.24 7.92 -21.30
N LEU A 83 18.05 7.43 -21.67
CA LEU A 83 17.82 6.52 -22.80
C LEU A 83 16.79 7.09 -23.77
N GLN A 84 17.09 7.06 -25.07
CA GLN A 84 16.13 7.37 -26.13
C GLN A 84 16.03 6.22 -27.13
N VAL A 85 14.82 5.71 -27.34
CA VAL A 85 14.53 4.62 -28.28
C VAL A 85 13.98 5.19 -29.57
N ASP A 86 14.67 4.92 -30.68
CA ASP A 86 14.32 5.39 -32.02
C ASP A 86 14.23 4.19 -32.99
N GLY A 87 13.28 4.25 -33.91
CA GLY A 87 13.04 3.16 -34.86
C GLY A 87 11.55 2.95 -35.05
N ASP A 88 11.16 1.87 -35.72
CA ASP A 88 9.78 1.38 -35.75
C ASP A 88 9.83 -0.06 -35.25
N GLY A 89 8.91 -0.43 -34.35
CA GLY A 89 8.83 -1.76 -33.76
C GLY A 89 10.06 -2.18 -32.96
N ARG A 90 10.65 -1.28 -32.16
CA ARG A 90 11.85 -1.60 -31.36
C ARG A 90 11.52 -2.37 -30.09
N GLU A 91 12.33 -3.37 -29.78
CA GLU A 91 12.27 -4.09 -28.50
C GLU A 91 13.42 -3.64 -27.58
N LEU A 92 13.10 -3.18 -26.37
CA LEU A 92 14.10 -2.85 -25.34
C LEU A 92 13.71 -3.48 -24.00
N ALA A 93 14.60 -4.30 -23.45
CA ALA A 93 14.49 -4.81 -22.09
C ALA A 93 15.55 -4.17 -21.18
N LEU A 94 15.12 -3.71 -20.00
CA LEU A 94 15.95 -3.15 -18.95
C LEU A 94 15.77 -4.00 -17.68
N GLU A 95 16.85 -4.54 -17.14
CA GLU A 95 16.82 -5.46 -16.00
C GLU A 95 17.85 -5.06 -14.94
N GLY A 96 17.45 -4.98 -13.66
CA GLY A 96 18.38 -4.78 -12.54
C GLY A 96 19.04 -3.40 -12.47
N LEU A 97 18.49 -2.38 -13.12
CA LEU A 97 19.14 -1.06 -13.26
C LEU A 97 18.62 -0.04 -12.26
N THR A 98 19.51 0.78 -11.71
CA THR A 98 19.13 2.01 -11.00
C THR A 98 19.37 3.22 -11.90
N LEU A 99 18.29 3.85 -12.38
CA LEU A 99 18.30 5.04 -13.22
C LEU A 99 17.89 6.25 -12.38
N VAL A 100 18.71 7.30 -12.39
CA VAL A 100 18.48 8.46 -11.52
C VAL A 100 18.73 9.80 -12.22
N ASN A 101 18.10 10.85 -11.68
CA ASN A 101 18.38 12.26 -12.00
C ASN A 101 18.36 12.57 -13.51
N GLY A 102 17.47 11.93 -14.25
CA GLY A 102 17.25 12.30 -15.65
C GLY A 102 16.54 13.64 -15.71
N PHE A 103 16.93 14.49 -16.64
CA PHE A 103 16.23 15.76 -16.90
C PHE A 103 15.89 15.92 -18.38
N HIS A 104 14.68 16.41 -18.66
CA HIS A 104 14.35 16.84 -20.02
C HIS A 104 13.29 17.93 -20.03
N GLU A 105 13.45 18.94 -20.89
CA GLU A 105 12.54 20.09 -20.98
C GLU A 105 11.11 19.74 -21.43
N HIS A 106 10.91 18.55 -22.00
CA HIS A 106 9.62 18.09 -22.54
C HIS A 106 9.24 16.67 -22.10
N ASN A 107 9.67 15.62 -22.79
CA ASN A 107 9.24 14.23 -22.54
C ASN A 107 10.15 13.47 -21.56
N GLY A 108 9.79 12.22 -21.22
CA GLY A 108 10.46 11.35 -20.24
C GLY A 108 11.98 11.41 -20.20
N ALA A 109 12.49 11.55 -18.98
CA ALA A 109 13.87 11.90 -18.69
C ALA A 109 14.73 10.68 -18.34
N ALA A 110 14.15 9.54 -17.99
CA ALA A 110 14.88 8.28 -17.94
C ALA A 110 14.82 7.58 -19.30
N LEU A 111 13.60 7.33 -19.79
CA LEU A 111 13.36 6.59 -21.02
C LEU A 111 12.35 7.33 -21.90
N ARG A 112 12.82 7.76 -23.06
CA ARG A 112 11.99 8.39 -24.09
C ARG A 112 11.81 7.46 -25.27
N VAL A 113 10.59 6.95 -25.46
CA VAL A 113 10.24 6.05 -26.55
C VAL A 113 9.68 6.86 -27.72
N ARG A 114 10.45 6.97 -28.81
CA ARG A 114 10.03 7.59 -30.07
C ARG A 114 9.92 6.58 -31.21
N SER A 115 9.73 5.32 -30.85
CA SER A 115 9.55 4.23 -31.80
C SER A 115 8.08 3.83 -31.78
N PRO A 116 7.30 4.06 -32.84
CA PRO A 116 5.97 3.48 -32.95
C PRO A 116 6.03 1.96 -32.80
N ASN A 117 4.98 1.36 -32.26
CA ASN A 117 4.88 -0.09 -32.03
C ASN A 117 6.01 -0.66 -31.16
N ALA A 118 6.67 0.15 -30.32
CA ALA A 118 7.76 -0.33 -29.49
C ALA A 118 7.26 -1.28 -28.40
N GLN A 119 8.15 -2.18 -27.99
CA GLN A 119 7.93 -3.12 -26.90
C GLN A 119 9.01 -2.86 -25.85
N ILE A 120 8.60 -2.29 -24.73
CA ILE A 120 9.50 -1.90 -23.64
C ILE A 120 9.20 -2.78 -22.43
N THR A 121 10.23 -3.44 -21.92
CA THR A 121 10.14 -4.24 -20.70
C THR A 121 11.12 -3.70 -19.66
N VAL A 122 10.64 -3.47 -18.45
CA VAL A 122 11.40 -2.97 -17.30
C VAL A 122 11.19 -3.94 -16.14
N GLU A 123 12.26 -4.57 -15.69
CA GLU A 123 12.23 -5.59 -14.63
C GLU A 123 13.26 -5.27 -13.55
N ASP A 124 12.90 -5.48 -12.29
CA ASP A 124 13.78 -5.37 -11.13
C ASP A 124 14.62 -4.08 -11.12
N SER A 125 14.02 -2.97 -11.55
CA SER A 125 14.72 -1.71 -11.80
C SER A 125 14.17 -0.56 -10.96
N THR A 126 15.00 0.45 -10.72
CA THR A 126 14.65 1.64 -9.96
C THR A 126 14.76 2.89 -10.84
N PHE A 127 13.73 3.73 -10.83
CA PHE A 127 13.67 5.03 -11.50
C PHE A 127 13.43 6.10 -10.45
N SER A 128 14.41 6.98 -10.20
CA SER A 128 14.24 7.99 -9.16
C SER A 128 14.70 9.39 -9.54
N ASN A 129 13.98 10.37 -8.99
CA ASN A 129 14.30 11.78 -9.13
C ASN A 129 14.38 12.26 -10.59
N HIS A 130 13.62 11.63 -11.49
CA HIS A 130 13.54 12.11 -12.86
C HIS A 130 12.61 13.31 -12.97
N THR A 131 13.00 14.31 -13.77
CA THR A 131 12.21 15.52 -14.01
C THR A 131 11.98 15.74 -15.49
N ALA A 132 10.72 15.79 -15.92
CA ALA A 132 10.33 16.15 -17.28
C ALA A 132 9.07 17.01 -17.33
N LEU A 133 8.65 17.49 -18.50
CA LEU A 133 7.32 18.08 -18.68
C LEU A 133 6.23 16.99 -18.72
N TYR A 134 6.47 15.87 -19.39
CA TYR A 134 5.54 14.74 -19.59
C TYR A 134 6.19 13.41 -19.20
N GLY A 135 5.56 12.62 -18.32
CA GLY A 135 5.99 11.28 -17.90
C GLY A 135 7.43 11.25 -17.42
N ALA A 136 7.74 11.68 -16.19
CA ALA A 136 9.09 12.11 -15.87
C ALA A 136 10.15 11.02 -15.98
N ALA A 137 9.84 9.78 -15.60
CA ALA A 137 10.73 8.65 -15.82
C ALA A 137 10.55 8.08 -17.24
N ILE A 138 9.38 7.55 -17.56
CA ILE A 138 9.09 6.87 -18.82
C ILE A 138 8.01 7.61 -19.59
N TRP A 139 8.27 7.83 -20.88
CA TRP A 139 7.30 8.39 -21.81
C TRP A 139 7.26 7.54 -23.09
N ALA A 140 6.07 7.05 -23.44
CA ALA A 140 5.82 6.24 -24.63
C ALA A 140 4.53 6.62 -25.35
N LYS A 141 4.50 6.41 -26.67
CA LYS A 141 3.34 6.72 -27.52
C LYS A 141 3.32 5.93 -28.83
N ASP A 142 2.32 6.19 -29.68
CA ASP A 142 2.19 5.64 -31.04
C ASP A 142 2.15 4.09 -31.01
N GLU A 143 1.13 3.52 -30.35
CA GLU A 143 0.92 2.07 -30.26
C GLU A 143 2.08 1.33 -29.58
N SER A 144 2.81 1.99 -28.68
CA SER A 144 3.92 1.38 -27.92
C SER A 144 3.44 0.74 -26.63
N ASP A 145 3.94 -0.46 -26.36
CA ASP A 145 3.66 -1.23 -25.16
C ASP A 145 4.78 -1.08 -24.14
N VAL A 146 4.39 -0.85 -22.88
CA VAL A 146 5.31 -0.73 -21.76
C VAL A 146 4.89 -1.72 -20.68
N THR A 147 5.79 -2.63 -20.33
CA THR A 147 5.62 -3.60 -19.24
C THR A 147 6.63 -3.29 -18.13
N VAL A 148 6.12 -3.14 -16.91
CA VAL A 148 6.88 -2.82 -15.70
C VAL A 148 6.62 -3.89 -14.65
N ILE A 149 7.67 -4.58 -14.22
CA ILE A 149 7.57 -5.71 -13.30
C ILE A 149 8.57 -5.50 -12.16
N ASN A 150 8.14 -5.71 -10.92
CA ASN A 150 8.99 -5.70 -9.72
C ASN A 150 9.93 -4.48 -9.63
N SER A 151 9.43 -3.31 -10.06
CA SER A 151 10.25 -2.12 -10.22
C SER A 151 9.77 -0.99 -9.31
N THR A 152 10.66 -0.06 -9.00
CA THR A 152 10.40 1.07 -8.10
C THR A 152 10.50 2.39 -8.85
N PHE A 153 9.50 3.26 -8.67
CA PHE A 153 9.47 4.63 -9.18
C PHE A 153 9.29 5.59 -8.01
N ASP A 154 10.36 6.30 -7.65
CA ASP A 154 10.36 7.19 -6.48
C ASP A 154 10.73 8.64 -6.82
N GLY A 155 9.94 9.60 -6.34
CA GLY A 155 10.27 11.02 -6.42
C GLY A 155 10.35 11.57 -7.85
N ASN A 156 9.65 10.96 -8.81
CA ASN A 156 9.66 11.43 -10.20
C ASN A 156 8.64 12.56 -10.39
N VAL A 157 9.06 13.63 -11.07
CA VAL A 157 8.29 14.89 -11.16
C VAL A 157 8.03 15.30 -12.59
N SER A 158 6.76 15.25 -13.00
CA SER A 158 6.30 15.95 -14.19
C SER A 158 5.98 17.41 -13.85
N THR A 159 6.56 18.34 -14.60
CA THR A 159 6.41 19.79 -14.44
C THR A 159 5.34 20.40 -15.35
N GLY A 160 4.76 19.58 -16.24
CA GLY A 160 3.70 20.00 -17.16
C GLY A 160 2.41 20.35 -16.43
N GLN A 161 1.61 21.22 -17.04
CA GLN A 161 0.25 21.57 -16.60
C GLN A 161 -0.76 21.27 -17.71
N ILE A 162 -0.72 20.03 -18.22
CA ILE A 162 -1.61 19.56 -19.28
C ILE A 162 -2.18 18.20 -18.92
N ASP A 163 -3.31 17.87 -19.52
CA ASP A 163 -4.11 16.69 -19.19
C ASP A 163 -3.52 15.37 -19.74
N SER A 164 -2.19 15.24 -19.81
CA SER A 164 -1.51 14.06 -20.35
C SER A 164 -0.21 13.69 -19.62
N THR A 165 -0.11 13.99 -18.32
CA THR A 165 1.16 13.81 -17.60
C THR A 165 1.04 12.98 -16.33
N GLY A 166 1.85 11.91 -16.28
CA GLY A 166 2.16 11.15 -15.08
C GLY A 166 3.47 11.65 -14.46
N GLY A 167 3.58 11.65 -13.13
CA GLY A 167 4.86 12.00 -12.47
C GLY A 167 5.97 11.00 -12.79
N ALA A 168 5.66 9.71 -12.91
CA ALA A 168 6.60 8.66 -13.29
C ALA A 168 6.42 8.23 -14.75
N ILE A 169 5.24 7.74 -15.14
CA ILE A 169 5.02 7.08 -16.43
C ILE A 169 3.88 7.76 -17.20
N SER A 170 4.11 8.00 -18.49
CA SER A 170 3.07 8.41 -19.44
C SER A 170 3.06 7.50 -20.68
N VAL A 171 1.90 6.90 -20.98
CA VAL A 171 1.67 6.08 -22.19
C VAL A 171 0.40 6.56 -22.89
N PHE A 172 0.44 6.78 -24.21
CA PHE A 172 -0.72 7.31 -24.93
C PHE A 172 -0.75 6.95 -26.43
N ASP A 173 -1.81 7.35 -27.12
CA ASP A 173 -1.99 7.14 -28.57
C ASP A 173 -1.97 5.65 -28.97
N GLY A 174 -2.83 4.83 -28.37
CA GLY A 174 -3.07 3.43 -28.75
C GLY A 174 -2.08 2.41 -28.18
N GLY A 175 -1.18 2.82 -27.28
CA GLY A 175 -0.26 1.90 -26.59
C GLY A 175 -0.92 1.11 -25.48
N SER A 176 -0.14 0.29 -24.77
CA SER A 176 -0.58 -0.39 -23.55
C SER A 176 0.43 -0.21 -22.40
N LEU A 177 -0.08 -0.21 -21.18
CA LEU A 177 0.73 -0.17 -19.96
C LEU A 177 0.35 -1.32 -19.04
N THR A 178 1.32 -2.19 -18.76
CA THR A 178 1.21 -3.23 -17.73
C THR A 178 2.15 -2.92 -16.57
N ILE A 179 1.63 -2.91 -15.35
CA ILE A 179 2.36 -2.71 -14.10
C ILE A 179 2.05 -3.89 -13.17
N GLN A 180 3.09 -4.61 -12.76
CA GLN A 180 2.97 -5.78 -11.89
C GLN A 180 4.01 -5.74 -10.77
N GLY A 181 3.60 -6.05 -9.53
CA GLY A 181 4.54 -6.23 -8.41
C GLY A 181 5.38 -4.98 -8.09
N SER A 182 4.94 -3.79 -8.52
CA SER A 182 5.78 -2.60 -8.59
C SER A 182 5.36 -1.53 -7.59
N GLU A 183 6.28 -0.64 -7.25
CA GLU A 183 6.09 0.41 -6.25
C GLU A 183 6.25 1.81 -6.86
N PHE A 184 5.30 2.69 -6.56
CA PHE A 184 5.29 4.09 -6.97
C PHE A 184 5.13 4.98 -5.74
N THR A 185 6.19 5.67 -5.35
CA THR A 185 6.23 6.51 -4.16
C THR A 185 6.58 7.95 -4.49
N ASN A 186 5.89 8.89 -3.83
CA ASN A 186 6.26 10.32 -3.86
C ASN A 186 6.37 10.93 -5.27
N ASN A 187 5.71 10.35 -6.26
CA ASN A 187 5.74 10.88 -7.62
C ASN A 187 4.75 12.03 -7.73
N GLU A 188 5.11 13.05 -8.51
CA GLU A 188 4.31 14.25 -8.66
C GLU A 188 4.03 14.56 -10.13
N GLY A 189 2.75 14.62 -10.51
CA GLY A 189 2.31 14.90 -11.87
C GLY A 189 1.13 15.87 -11.93
N PHE A 190 0.58 16.10 -13.12
CA PHE A 190 -0.59 16.96 -13.30
C PHE A 190 -1.87 16.17 -13.54
N SER A 191 -1.83 15.15 -14.39
CA SER A 191 -2.97 14.26 -14.60
C SER A 191 -2.97 13.16 -13.55
N GLY A 192 -1.93 12.34 -13.52
CA GLY A 192 -1.69 11.32 -12.50
C GLY A 192 -0.42 11.63 -11.74
N GLY A 193 -0.44 11.48 -10.42
CA GLY A 193 0.73 11.68 -9.56
C GLY A 193 1.87 10.76 -9.96
N ALA A 194 1.59 9.49 -10.27
CA ALA A 194 2.55 8.53 -10.76
C ALA A 194 2.34 8.20 -12.24
N VAL A 195 1.14 7.76 -12.61
CA VAL A 195 0.86 7.15 -13.91
C VAL A 195 -0.22 7.92 -14.64
N SER A 196 -0.02 8.15 -15.94
CA SER A 196 -1.06 8.69 -16.82
C SER A 196 -1.12 7.89 -18.12
N THR A 197 -2.30 7.36 -18.44
CA THR A 197 -2.61 6.76 -19.75
C THR A 197 -3.67 7.56 -20.50
N ILE A 198 -3.55 7.63 -21.83
CA ILE A 198 -4.59 8.23 -22.71
C ILE A 198 -4.78 7.37 -23.95
N PHE A 199 -6.00 6.91 -24.18
CA PHE A 199 -6.34 5.99 -25.29
C PHE A 199 -5.36 4.81 -25.30
N ALA A 200 -5.12 4.24 -24.13
CA ALA A 200 -4.16 3.16 -23.94
C ALA A 200 -4.69 2.18 -22.90
N ASP A 201 -4.61 0.88 -23.23
CA ASP A 201 -4.98 -0.19 -22.30
C ASP A 201 -4.12 -0.09 -21.04
N LEU A 202 -4.73 -0.39 -19.90
CA LEU A 202 -4.06 -0.33 -18.61
C LEU A 202 -4.33 -1.59 -17.79
N LEU A 203 -3.26 -2.27 -17.38
CA LEU A 203 -3.27 -3.31 -16.37
C LEU A 203 -2.37 -2.89 -15.21
N VAL A 204 -2.94 -2.79 -14.02
CA VAL A 204 -2.20 -2.62 -12.77
C VAL A 204 -2.56 -3.77 -11.84
N GLU A 205 -1.57 -4.54 -11.42
CA GLU A 205 -1.77 -5.66 -10.51
C GLU A 205 -0.68 -5.78 -9.45
N GLU A 206 -1.08 -6.18 -8.24
CA GLU A 206 -0.15 -6.51 -7.15
C GLU A 206 0.86 -5.40 -6.86
N SER A 207 0.43 -4.14 -7.03
CA SER A 207 1.31 -2.97 -7.02
C SER A 207 0.92 -1.98 -5.94
N THR A 208 1.87 -1.14 -5.54
CA THR A 208 1.69 -0.16 -4.45
C THR A 208 1.92 1.26 -4.95
N PHE A 209 0.99 2.15 -4.61
CA PHE A 209 1.03 3.58 -4.92
C PHE A 209 0.85 4.38 -3.64
N THR A 210 1.93 5.01 -3.17
CA THR A 210 1.92 5.72 -1.88
C THR A 210 2.37 7.16 -2.03
N ASN A 211 1.61 8.09 -1.45
CA ASN A 211 1.93 9.52 -1.39
C ASN A 211 2.20 10.16 -2.76
N ASN A 212 1.60 9.64 -3.83
CA ASN A 212 1.70 10.26 -5.14
C ASN A 212 0.73 11.45 -5.21
N GLN A 213 1.21 12.54 -5.79
CA GLN A 213 0.50 13.81 -5.80
C GLN A 213 0.22 14.29 -7.21
N SER A 214 -1.05 14.54 -7.48
CA SER A 214 -1.49 15.21 -8.69
C SER A 214 -1.90 16.64 -8.42
N ARG A 215 -1.31 17.54 -9.21
CA ARG A 215 -1.60 18.97 -9.16
C ARG A 215 -2.87 19.34 -9.92
N GLY A 216 -3.52 18.43 -10.66
CA GLY A 216 -4.55 18.81 -11.63
C GLY A 216 -5.78 17.92 -11.66
N LEU A 217 -5.64 16.62 -11.89
CA LEU A 217 -6.79 15.75 -12.19
C LEU A 217 -6.98 14.63 -11.17
N SER A 218 -6.13 13.60 -11.20
CA SER A 218 -6.31 12.30 -10.54
C SER A 218 -5.11 11.90 -9.69
N GLY A 219 -5.34 11.19 -8.60
CA GLY A 219 -4.40 10.79 -7.55
C GLY A 219 -3.07 10.22 -7.98
N ALA A 220 -2.87 8.93 -7.75
CA ALA A 220 -1.70 8.20 -8.24
C ALA A 220 -1.83 7.87 -9.73
N VAL A 221 -2.99 7.37 -10.14
CA VAL A 221 -3.22 6.87 -11.51
C VAL A 221 -4.31 7.68 -12.18
N HIS A 222 -4.01 8.12 -13.40
CA HIS A 222 -4.97 8.72 -14.32
C HIS A 222 -5.08 7.84 -15.57
N ALA A 223 -6.29 7.47 -15.96
CA ALA A 223 -6.55 6.80 -17.24
C ALA A 223 -7.66 7.54 -17.99
N ASP A 224 -7.36 8.05 -19.18
CA ASP A 224 -8.32 8.71 -20.07
C ASP A 224 -8.59 7.87 -21.31
N GLY A 225 -9.55 6.97 -21.19
CA GLY A 225 -9.90 5.96 -22.18
C GLY A 225 -8.84 4.88 -22.38
N ALA A 226 -9.29 3.66 -22.62
CA ALA A 226 -8.42 2.62 -23.17
C ALA A 226 -8.37 2.68 -24.70
N SER A 227 -9.43 3.20 -25.32
CA SER A 227 -9.55 3.37 -26.77
C SER A 227 -9.99 4.77 -27.15
N ILE A 228 -9.78 5.15 -28.41
CA ILE A 228 -10.21 6.45 -28.93
C ILE A 228 -11.75 6.43 -29.08
N PRO A 229 -12.50 7.36 -28.43
CA PRO A 229 -13.97 7.35 -28.41
C PRO A 229 -14.58 7.88 -29.69
N SER A 230 -15.74 7.37 -30.11
CA SER A 230 -16.40 7.70 -31.40
C SER A 230 -16.81 9.17 -31.63
N ASP A 231 -16.62 10.04 -30.65
CA ASP A 231 -16.90 11.47 -30.77
C ASP A 231 -15.86 12.17 -31.69
N PRO A 232 -16.31 12.82 -32.79
CA PRO A 232 -15.47 13.57 -33.71
C PRO A 232 -14.57 14.65 -33.07
N GLN A 233 -14.85 15.09 -31.84
CA GLN A 233 -13.99 16.04 -31.14
C GLN A 233 -12.61 15.47 -30.76
N TYR A 234 -12.50 14.14 -30.64
CA TYR A 234 -11.25 13.46 -30.30
C TYR A 234 -10.51 12.89 -31.53
N TYR A 235 -11.19 12.68 -32.67
CA TYR A 235 -10.51 12.32 -33.92
C TYR A 235 -10.02 13.55 -34.70
N LYS A 236 -8.70 13.74 -34.75
CA LYS A 236 -8.08 14.60 -35.77
C LYS A 236 -7.78 13.79 -37.04
N GLY A 237 -8.80 13.29 -37.75
CA GLY A 237 -8.54 12.54 -38.99
C GLY A 237 -9.75 11.84 -39.62
N ASN A 238 -9.47 11.03 -40.66
CA ASN A 238 -10.40 10.10 -41.30
C ASN A 238 -10.36 8.70 -40.66
N GLU A 239 -9.67 8.52 -39.52
CA GLU A 239 -9.61 7.23 -38.85
C GLU A 239 -10.98 6.89 -38.26
N PRO A 240 -11.51 5.69 -38.55
CA PRO A 240 -12.83 5.29 -38.07
C PRO A 240 -12.80 5.10 -36.54
N PRO A 241 -13.94 5.32 -35.86
CA PRO A 241 -14.04 5.03 -34.45
C PRO A 241 -13.69 3.61 -34.07
N ASP A 242 -12.98 3.43 -32.96
CA ASP A 242 -12.93 2.13 -32.31
C ASP A 242 -14.25 1.91 -31.56
N LEU A 243 -15.00 0.91 -32.01
CA LEU A 243 -16.29 0.53 -31.42
C LEU A 243 -16.18 -0.73 -30.58
N GLU A 244 -15.01 -1.39 -30.57
CA GLU A 244 -14.75 -2.60 -29.77
C GLU A 244 -14.45 -2.21 -28.32
N GLY A 245 -13.70 -1.12 -28.13
CA GLY A 245 -13.29 -0.61 -26.82
C GLY A 245 -12.05 -1.33 -26.28
N GLY A 246 -11.43 -0.74 -25.25
CA GLY A 246 -10.28 -1.35 -24.57
C GLY A 246 -10.55 -1.63 -23.09
N ASP A 247 -9.53 -2.16 -22.41
CA ASP A 247 -9.61 -2.61 -21.02
C ASP A 247 -8.80 -1.71 -20.07
N ILE A 248 -9.43 -1.31 -18.97
CA ILE A 248 -8.78 -0.65 -17.83
C ILE A 248 -8.99 -1.52 -16.59
N ILE A 249 -7.94 -2.23 -16.19
CA ILE A 249 -7.99 -3.21 -15.12
C ILE A 249 -7.00 -2.80 -14.02
N ILE A 250 -7.52 -2.59 -12.81
CA ILE A 250 -6.71 -2.34 -11.62
C ILE A 250 -7.14 -3.34 -10.55
N ARG A 251 -6.21 -4.19 -10.13
CA ARG A 251 -6.54 -5.26 -9.18
C ARG A 251 -5.46 -5.55 -8.15
N ASN A 252 -5.87 -6.10 -7.01
CA ASN A 252 -4.97 -6.59 -5.96
C ASN A 252 -3.88 -5.58 -5.56
N SER A 253 -4.18 -4.28 -5.66
CA SER A 253 -3.19 -3.21 -5.50
C SER A 253 -3.53 -2.31 -4.31
N TYR A 254 -2.52 -1.60 -3.82
CA TYR A 254 -2.59 -0.74 -2.64
C TYR A 254 -2.40 0.73 -3.02
N PHE A 255 -3.37 1.59 -2.69
CA PHE A 255 -3.33 3.03 -2.93
C PHE A 255 -3.47 3.77 -1.61
N GLU A 256 -2.40 4.40 -1.12
CA GLU A 256 -2.40 5.09 0.15
C GLU A 256 -1.89 6.53 0.09
N GLY A 257 -2.59 7.43 0.79
CA GLY A 257 -2.13 8.81 1.00
C GLY A 257 -1.97 9.61 -0.29
N ASN A 258 -2.49 9.11 -1.41
CA ASN A 258 -2.38 9.79 -2.68
C ASN A 258 -3.34 10.99 -2.69
N THR A 259 -2.91 12.07 -3.35
CA THR A 259 -3.65 13.33 -3.35
C THR A 259 -3.89 13.82 -4.77
N ALA A 260 -5.09 14.36 -5.00
CA ALA A 260 -5.44 14.98 -6.26
C ALA A 260 -6.12 16.34 -6.06
N ARG A 261 -6.23 17.09 -7.15
CA ARG A 261 -6.96 18.35 -7.19
C ARG A 261 -8.06 18.35 -8.25
N GLY A 262 -8.99 17.42 -8.14
CA GLY A 262 -10.20 17.39 -8.97
C GLY A 262 -10.99 16.09 -8.86
N HIS A 263 -10.31 14.96 -9.00
CA HIS A 263 -10.92 13.64 -9.16
C HIS A 263 -10.07 12.55 -8.52
N GLY A 264 -10.69 11.47 -8.07
CA GLY A 264 -10.04 10.18 -7.82
C GLY A 264 -8.74 10.27 -7.04
N GLY A 265 -8.79 10.53 -5.74
CA GLY A 265 -7.58 10.85 -4.95
C GLY A 265 -6.54 9.72 -4.93
N GLY A 266 -6.96 8.47 -5.11
CA GLY A 266 -6.09 7.35 -5.48
C GLY A 266 -6.05 7.14 -6.99
N VAL A 267 -7.21 6.94 -7.61
CA VAL A 267 -7.34 6.58 -9.03
C VAL A 267 -8.45 7.39 -9.70
N GLY A 268 -8.17 7.97 -10.87
CA GLY A 268 -9.15 8.63 -11.72
C GLY A 268 -9.19 8.04 -13.13
N ILE A 269 -10.31 7.44 -13.50
CA ILE A 269 -10.54 6.75 -14.77
C ILE A 269 -11.68 7.42 -15.52
N TRP A 270 -11.43 7.87 -16.75
CA TRP A 270 -12.41 8.30 -17.75
C TRP A 270 -12.51 7.22 -18.83
N GLY A 271 -13.08 6.06 -18.51
CA GLY A 271 -13.49 5.12 -19.54
C GLY A 271 -14.65 5.73 -20.34
N TYR A 272 -14.58 5.58 -21.65
CA TYR A 272 -15.63 6.01 -22.57
C TYR A 272 -16.69 4.92 -22.74
N ASP A 273 -17.77 5.20 -23.47
CA ASP A 273 -18.93 4.32 -23.61
C ASP A 273 -18.63 2.98 -24.32
N GLN A 274 -17.42 2.83 -24.86
CA GLN A 274 -16.92 1.58 -25.42
C GLN A 274 -16.00 0.79 -24.47
N ASP A 275 -15.36 1.44 -23.49
CA ASP A 275 -14.29 0.84 -22.67
C ASP A 275 -14.82 0.03 -21.48
N TYR A 276 -14.14 -1.06 -21.12
CA TYR A 276 -14.48 -1.89 -19.98
C TYR A 276 -13.56 -1.57 -18.79
N VAL A 277 -14.14 -1.34 -17.61
CA VAL A 277 -13.38 -0.97 -16.42
C VAL A 277 -13.62 -1.96 -15.30
N THR A 278 -12.52 -2.53 -14.78
CA THR A 278 -12.55 -3.47 -13.64
C THR A 278 -11.64 -2.96 -12.53
N ILE A 279 -12.22 -2.80 -11.34
CA ILE A 279 -11.53 -2.43 -10.10
C ILE A 279 -11.78 -3.56 -9.10
N ALA A 280 -10.79 -4.41 -8.85
CA ALA A 280 -10.99 -5.66 -8.12
C ALA A 280 -9.96 -5.91 -6.99
N GLY A 281 -10.38 -6.22 -5.77
CA GLY A 281 -9.45 -6.67 -4.72
C GLY A 281 -8.44 -5.61 -4.24
N ASN A 282 -8.71 -4.32 -4.47
CA ASN A 282 -7.79 -3.23 -4.12
C ASN A 282 -8.08 -2.64 -2.74
N GLN A 283 -7.07 -1.96 -2.19
CA GLN A 283 -7.20 -1.14 -0.99
C GLN A 283 -6.92 0.33 -1.33
N PHE A 284 -7.84 1.21 -0.95
CA PHE A 284 -7.73 2.66 -1.07
C PHE A 284 -7.81 3.28 0.32
N ILE A 285 -6.68 3.72 0.87
CA ILE A 285 -6.58 4.18 2.26
C ILE A 285 -6.11 5.63 2.33
N GLY A 286 -6.87 6.50 2.99
CA GLY A 286 -6.45 7.87 3.27
C GLY A 286 -6.18 8.74 2.03
N ASN A 287 -6.69 8.34 0.86
CA ASN A 287 -6.51 9.14 -0.36
C ASN A 287 -7.44 10.36 -0.32
N SER A 288 -7.02 11.46 -0.93
CA SER A 288 -7.78 12.71 -0.84
C SER A 288 -7.86 13.52 -2.12
N VAL A 289 -8.97 14.23 -2.28
CA VAL A 289 -9.20 15.17 -3.38
C VAL A 289 -9.56 16.55 -2.82
N THR A 290 -8.83 17.56 -3.29
CA THR A 290 -9.15 18.97 -3.08
C THR A 290 -9.83 19.58 -4.31
N GLU A 291 -10.49 20.73 -4.14
CA GLU A 291 -11.15 21.41 -5.25
C GLU A 291 -10.19 21.81 -6.37
N SER A 292 -10.54 21.41 -7.58
CA SER A 292 -9.99 21.95 -8.82
C SER A 292 -10.31 23.45 -9.00
N TRP A 293 -9.85 24.04 -10.11
CA TRP A 293 -9.96 25.46 -10.43
C TRP A 293 -11.40 25.85 -10.74
N ASN A 294 -12.27 24.87 -11.04
CA ASN A 294 -13.69 25.02 -11.24
C ASN A 294 -14.53 24.49 -10.05
N GLY A 295 -13.91 24.23 -8.90
CA GLY A 295 -14.61 23.81 -7.68
C GLY A 295 -15.09 22.36 -7.70
N VAL A 296 -14.40 21.48 -8.43
CA VAL A 296 -14.74 20.06 -8.50
C VAL A 296 -13.80 19.27 -7.59
N ALA A 297 -14.35 18.41 -6.74
CA ALA A 297 -13.61 17.39 -6.01
C ALA A 297 -14.49 16.13 -5.93
N ARG A 298 -14.06 15.04 -6.55
CA ARG A 298 -14.91 13.84 -6.75
C ARG A 298 -14.16 12.55 -6.50
N GLY A 299 -14.61 11.76 -5.54
CA GLY A 299 -14.08 10.42 -5.30
C GLY A 299 -12.72 10.48 -4.60
N GLY A 300 -12.71 10.59 -3.27
CA GLY A 300 -11.47 10.65 -2.50
C GLY A 300 -10.55 9.45 -2.75
N GLY A 301 -11.12 8.26 -2.98
CA GLY A 301 -10.37 7.07 -3.40
C GLY A 301 -10.38 6.89 -4.92
N LEU A 302 -11.57 6.77 -5.50
CA LEU A 302 -11.77 6.41 -6.91
C LEU A 302 -12.77 7.35 -7.58
N ARG A 303 -12.43 7.79 -8.79
CA ARG A 303 -13.38 8.32 -9.76
C ARG A 303 -13.36 7.45 -11.00
N ALA A 304 -14.50 6.95 -11.46
CA ALA A 304 -14.55 6.06 -12.63
C ALA A 304 -15.77 6.29 -13.55
N SER A 305 -15.62 5.89 -14.82
CA SER A 305 -16.68 5.74 -15.83
C SER A 305 -16.21 4.74 -16.89
N GLY A 306 -17.14 4.21 -17.69
CA GLY A 306 -16.89 3.26 -18.79
C GLY A 306 -18.19 2.77 -19.43
N LYS A 307 -18.10 1.81 -20.34
CA LYS A 307 -19.23 1.00 -20.80
C LYS A 307 -19.77 0.12 -19.69
N THR A 308 -18.87 -0.65 -19.08
CA THR A 308 -19.09 -1.39 -17.83
C THR A 308 -18.13 -0.86 -16.77
N LEU A 309 -18.57 -0.91 -15.52
CA LEU A 309 -17.76 -0.55 -14.37
C LEU A 309 -18.02 -1.57 -13.27
N ASP A 310 -17.09 -2.51 -13.14
CA ASP A 310 -17.13 -3.57 -12.14
C ASP A 310 -16.23 -3.18 -10.97
N ILE A 311 -16.82 -2.98 -9.79
CA ILE A 311 -16.11 -2.67 -8.54
C ILE A 311 -16.36 -3.82 -7.57
N GLU A 312 -15.40 -4.73 -7.46
CA GLU A 312 -15.54 -5.96 -6.69
C GLU A 312 -14.46 -6.14 -5.63
N ASP A 313 -14.85 -6.65 -4.45
CA ASP A 313 -13.92 -7.07 -3.39
C ASP A 313 -12.92 -5.97 -2.96
N ASN A 314 -13.28 -4.69 -3.08
CA ASN A 314 -12.40 -3.58 -2.71
C ASN A 314 -12.61 -3.11 -1.27
N TYR A 315 -11.62 -2.41 -0.74
CA TYR A 315 -11.65 -1.81 0.58
C TYR A 315 -11.27 -0.32 0.50
N PHE A 316 -12.22 0.56 0.82
CA PHE A 316 -12.05 2.01 0.84
C PHE A 316 -12.13 2.53 2.27
N GLU A 317 -11.03 3.05 2.79
CA GLU A 317 -10.95 3.56 4.15
C GLU A 317 -10.41 4.98 4.25
N GLY A 318 -11.09 5.84 5.02
CA GLY A 318 -10.55 7.15 5.39
C GLY A 318 -10.32 8.10 4.21
N ASN A 319 -10.88 7.79 3.03
CA ASN A 319 -10.71 8.63 1.85
C ASN A 319 -11.56 9.89 1.97
N ARG A 320 -11.02 11.02 1.46
CA ARG A 320 -11.64 12.34 1.64
C ARG A 320 -11.86 13.09 0.33
N SER A 321 -13.01 13.71 0.17
CA SER A 321 -13.30 14.64 -0.92
C SER A 321 -13.79 15.97 -0.38
N ALA A 322 -13.23 17.07 -0.92
CA ALA A 322 -13.67 18.42 -0.58
C ALA A 322 -15.09 18.76 -1.08
N VAL A 323 -15.72 17.92 -1.92
CA VAL A 323 -17.08 18.18 -2.41
C VAL A 323 -17.92 16.90 -2.44
N GLU A 324 -17.67 15.98 -3.35
CA GLU A 324 -18.53 14.82 -3.63
C GLU A 324 -17.76 13.49 -3.50
N ALA A 325 -18.41 12.46 -2.95
CA ALA A 325 -17.89 11.09 -2.81
C ALA A 325 -16.56 10.99 -2.04
N GLY A 326 -16.62 10.66 -0.75
CA GLY A 326 -15.39 10.44 0.02
C GLY A 326 -14.61 9.24 -0.50
N ALA A 327 -15.28 8.16 -0.95
CA ALA A 327 -14.63 7.01 -1.57
C ALA A 327 -14.76 7.02 -3.10
N VAL A 328 -15.95 6.69 -3.61
CA VAL A 328 -16.17 6.36 -5.02
C VAL A 328 -17.15 7.33 -5.66
N PHE A 329 -16.70 8.02 -6.69
CA PHE A 329 -17.56 8.74 -7.61
C PHE A 329 -17.63 8.00 -8.94
N TYR A 330 -18.83 7.64 -9.39
CA TYR A 330 -19.00 7.18 -10.77
C TYR A 330 -20.11 7.95 -11.48
N GLN A 331 -19.97 8.03 -12.80
CA GLN A 331 -20.86 8.81 -13.66
C GLN A 331 -21.03 8.15 -15.03
N GLY A 332 -21.98 8.67 -15.80
CA GLY A 332 -22.13 8.31 -17.21
C GLY A 332 -23.34 7.44 -17.48
N GLU A 333 -23.16 6.55 -18.44
CA GLU A 333 -24.11 5.53 -18.87
C GLU A 333 -23.67 4.12 -18.44
N SER A 334 -22.57 4.03 -17.69
CA SER A 334 -21.90 2.80 -17.29
C SER A 334 -22.85 1.80 -16.64
N GLU A 335 -22.94 0.59 -17.19
CA GLU A 335 -23.50 -0.55 -16.46
C GLU A 335 -22.57 -0.83 -15.28
N THR A 336 -23.02 -0.47 -14.07
CA THR A 336 -22.17 -0.44 -12.88
C THR A 336 -22.63 -1.48 -11.88
N ASP A 337 -21.72 -2.36 -11.49
CA ASP A 337 -21.92 -3.34 -10.43
C ASP A 337 -20.89 -3.12 -9.32
N ILE A 338 -21.39 -2.95 -8.09
CA ILE A 338 -20.54 -2.83 -6.90
C ILE A 338 -20.84 -4.01 -5.99
N THR A 339 -19.87 -4.90 -5.83
CA THR A 339 -20.08 -6.16 -5.10
C THR A 339 -19.01 -6.36 -4.04
N ASN A 340 -19.40 -6.95 -2.90
CA ASN A 340 -18.49 -7.35 -1.82
C ASN A 340 -17.48 -6.25 -1.39
N THR A 341 -17.87 -4.99 -1.50
CA THR A 341 -16.95 -3.88 -1.28
C THR A 341 -17.23 -3.23 0.07
N VAL A 342 -16.16 -2.83 0.75
CA VAL A 342 -16.22 -2.27 2.09
C VAL A 342 -15.81 -0.80 2.06
N PHE A 343 -16.65 0.05 2.65
CA PHE A 343 -16.47 1.51 2.73
C PHE A 343 -16.50 1.95 4.20
N VAL A 344 -15.34 2.33 4.73
CA VAL A 344 -15.16 2.69 6.14
C VAL A 344 -14.65 4.12 6.29
N ASN A 345 -15.33 4.93 7.10
CA ASN A 345 -14.87 6.27 7.51
C ASN A 345 -14.52 7.22 6.36
N ASN A 346 -15.13 7.06 5.19
CA ASN A 346 -14.91 7.96 4.06
C ASN A 346 -15.72 9.23 4.24
N GLN A 347 -15.15 10.36 3.82
CA GLN A 347 -15.71 11.68 4.11
C GLN A 347 -15.82 12.55 2.85
N ALA A 348 -16.99 13.14 2.62
CA ALA A 348 -17.18 14.25 1.68
C ALA A 348 -17.71 15.49 2.41
N GLU A 349 -17.30 16.67 1.99
CA GLU A 349 -17.77 17.92 2.62
C GLU A 349 -19.17 18.34 2.15
N GLU A 350 -19.69 17.80 1.06
CA GLU A 350 -21.07 18.06 0.61
C GLU A 350 -21.92 16.79 0.46
N ARG A 351 -21.52 15.82 -0.38
CA ARG A 351 -22.41 14.71 -0.80
C ARG A 351 -21.73 13.35 -0.84
N GLY A 352 -22.41 12.32 -0.36
CA GLY A 352 -22.01 10.92 -0.48
C GLY A 352 -20.71 10.64 0.29
N GLY A 353 -20.79 10.31 1.57
CA GLY A 353 -19.57 10.07 2.36
C GLY A 353 -18.74 8.91 1.80
N ALA A 354 -19.40 7.85 1.32
CA ALA A 354 -18.74 6.80 0.54
C ALA A 354 -18.95 7.03 -0.96
N ILE A 355 -20.20 6.94 -1.43
CA ILE A 355 -20.52 6.85 -2.85
C ILE A 355 -21.37 8.03 -3.30
N VAL A 356 -21.04 8.56 -4.48
CA VAL A 356 -22.00 9.34 -5.27
C VAL A 356 -22.35 8.58 -6.55
N HIS A 357 -23.63 8.27 -6.69
CA HIS A 357 -24.23 7.75 -7.91
C HIS A 357 -24.61 8.93 -8.82
N PHE A 358 -23.90 9.08 -9.94
CA PHE A 358 -24.11 10.15 -10.92
C PHE A 358 -24.40 9.63 -12.34
N GLN A 359 -25.22 8.59 -12.46
CA GLN A 359 -25.53 7.97 -13.75
C GLN A 359 -26.80 8.58 -14.37
N TRP A 360 -26.72 9.25 -15.52
CA TRP A 360 -27.88 9.96 -16.11
C TRP A 360 -28.74 9.09 -17.04
N GLU A 361 -28.16 8.05 -17.66
CA GLU A 361 -28.82 7.06 -18.54
C GLU A 361 -28.23 5.66 -18.28
N GLY A 362 -28.79 4.59 -18.88
CA GLY A 362 -28.32 3.21 -18.71
C GLY A 362 -29.21 2.33 -17.80
N PRO A 363 -28.79 1.07 -17.56
CA PRO A 363 -29.62 0.07 -16.86
C PRO A 363 -29.81 0.36 -15.36
N GLY A 364 -28.99 1.24 -14.78
CA GLY A 364 -28.92 1.49 -13.33
C GLY A 364 -27.61 0.99 -12.73
N THR A 365 -27.57 0.95 -11.40
CA THR A 365 -26.47 0.38 -10.61
C THR A 365 -27.01 -0.66 -9.65
N GLU A 366 -26.32 -1.78 -9.52
CA GLU A 366 -26.55 -2.76 -8.47
C GLU A 366 -25.42 -2.72 -7.44
N ILE A 367 -25.77 -2.62 -6.16
CA ILE A 367 -24.84 -2.72 -5.03
C ILE A 367 -25.21 -3.95 -4.22
N THR A 368 -24.35 -4.96 -4.18
CA THR A 368 -24.61 -6.20 -3.45
C THR A 368 -23.55 -6.52 -2.41
N ASN A 369 -23.97 -7.14 -1.30
CA ASN A 369 -23.11 -7.71 -0.26
C ASN A 369 -22.00 -6.75 0.23
N SER A 370 -22.29 -5.45 0.24
CA SER A 370 -21.30 -4.41 0.53
C SER A 370 -21.53 -3.81 1.92
N VAL A 371 -20.49 -3.24 2.52
CA VAL A 371 -20.53 -2.74 3.89
C VAL A 371 -20.20 -1.24 3.90
N PHE A 372 -21.02 -0.44 4.57
CA PHE A 372 -20.85 1.01 4.70
C PHE A 372 -20.83 1.41 6.18
N ARG A 373 -19.65 1.69 6.73
CA ARG A 373 -19.48 2.06 8.14
C ARG A 373 -18.87 3.44 8.33
N GLY A 374 -19.46 4.26 9.19
CA GLY A 374 -18.83 5.51 9.65
C GLY A 374 -18.61 6.57 8.58
N ASN A 375 -19.23 6.44 7.40
CA ASN A 375 -19.05 7.38 6.29
C ASN A 375 -19.83 8.68 6.55
N GLN A 376 -19.26 9.82 6.12
CA GLN A 376 -19.74 11.13 6.53
C GLN A 376 -19.85 12.09 5.35
N ALA A 377 -21.03 12.64 5.11
CA ALA A 377 -21.23 13.80 4.22
C ALA A 377 -22.57 14.47 4.51
N PRO A 378 -22.69 15.81 4.49
CA PRO A 378 -23.95 16.50 4.80
C PRO A 378 -25.19 16.00 4.06
N GLU A 379 -25.04 15.54 2.82
CA GLU A 379 -26.11 14.89 2.05
C GLU A 379 -25.71 13.44 1.69
N GLY A 380 -26.34 12.45 2.33
CA GLY A 380 -26.07 11.03 2.08
C GLY A 380 -24.78 10.55 2.73
N GLY A 381 -24.87 10.19 4.01
CA GLY A 381 -23.71 9.80 4.81
C GLY A 381 -22.93 8.64 4.19
N ALA A 382 -23.62 7.60 3.71
CA ALA A 382 -22.99 6.56 2.91
C ALA A 382 -23.13 6.88 1.41
N ILE A 383 -24.37 6.97 0.93
CA ILE A 383 -24.64 7.04 -0.50
C ILE A 383 -25.51 8.27 -0.80
N TYR A 384 -25.09 9.04 -1.81
CA TYR A 384 -25.89 10.09 -2.41
C TYR A 384 -26.26 9.73 -3.85
N LYS A 385 -27.55 9.78 -4.17
CA LYS A 385 -28.08 9.49 -5.50
C LYS A 385 -28.47 10.78 -6.20
N SER A 386 -27.73 11.14 -7.25
CA SER A 386 -27.89 12.44 -7.93
C SER A 386 -28.84 12.40 -9.14
N LYS A 387 -29.04 11.20 -9.72
CA LYS A 387 -29.70 11.02 -11.03
C LYS A 387 -30.84 10.00 -10.98
N PRO A 388 -31.75 9.99 -11.99
CA PRO A 388 -32.99 9.21 -11.89
C PRO A 388 -32.85 7.70 -12.17
N THR A 389 -31.73 7.22 -12.73
CA THR A 389 -31.56 5.79 -13.07
C THR A 389 -31.70 4.89 -11.83
N PRO A 390 -32.10 3.62 -11.99
CA PRO A 390 -32.27 2.71 -10.85
C PRO A 390 -30.99 2.56 -10.04
N LEU A 391 -31.13 2.50 -8.72
CA LEU A 391 -30.07 2.09 -7.80
C LEU A 391 -30.67 1.02 -6.90
N THR A 392 -30.20 -0.21 -7.04
CA THR A 392 -30.68 -1.36 -6.27
C THR A 392 -29.60 -1.75 -5.26
N ILE A 393 -30.01 -2.00 -4.02
CA ILE A 393 -29.09 -2.40 -2.95
C ILE A 393 -29.61 -3.68 -2.31
N GLN A 394 -28.81 -4.75 -2.31
CA GLN A 394 -29.20 -6.06 -1.82
C GLN A 394 -28.11 -6.69 -0.94
N GLY A 395 -28.48 -7.26 0.21
CA GLY A 395 -27.53 -7.96 1.08
C GLY A 395 -26.42 -7.07 1.69
N SER A 396 -26.56 -5.74 1.62
CA SER A 396 -25.56 -4.78 2.09
C SER A 396 -25.86 -4.25 3.50
N GLU A 397 -24.82 -3.91 4.25
CA GLU A 397 -24.90 -3.40 5.63
C GLU A 397 -24.55 -1.91 5.70
N PHE A 398 -25.30 -1.14 6.51
CA PHE A 398 -25.06 0.28 6.77
C PHE A 398 -25.00 0.50 8.28
N GLU A 399 -23.90 1.07 8.75
CA GLU A 399 -23.68 1.34 10.17
C GLU A 399 -23.07 2.73 10.41
N ASN A 400 -23.64 3.50 11.32
CA ASN A 400 -23.04 4.76 11.82
C ASN A 400 -22.66 5.80 10.75
N ASN A 401 -23.35 5.87 9.60
CA ASN A 401 -23.08 6.91 8.60
C ASN A 401 -23.85 8.22 8.93
N SER A 402 -23.23 9.39 8.72
CA SER A 402 -23.77 10.70 9.16
C SER A 402 -23.94 11.68 8.00
N PRO A 403 -25.07 12.42 7.88
CA PRO A 403 -26.10 12.66 8.91
C PRO A 403 -27.38 11.82 8.79
N ASN A 404 -27.52 10.97 7.78
CA ASN A 404 -28.48 9.86 7.62
C ASN A 404 -27.92 9.06 6.42
N ASP A 405 -28.01 7.72 6.41
CA ASP A 405 -27.32 6.85 5.43
C ASP A 405 -27.52 7.25 3.96
N PHE A 406 -28.61 7.97 3.69
CA PHE A 406 -29.11 8.33 2.37
C PHE A 406 -29.53 9.80 2.23
N GLY A 407 -29.02 10.48 1.19
CA GLY A 407 -29.43 11.83 0.79
C GLY A 407 -30.13 11.81 -0.57
N GLY A 408 -31.33 12.41 -0.69
CA GLY A 408 -32.08 12.55 -1.94
C GLY A 408 -33.04 11.40 -2.34
N LEU A 409 -33.27 10.40 -1.47
CA LEU A 409 -33.87 9.11 -1.85
C LEU A 409 -35.42 8.97 -1.82
N GLU A 410 -36.20 10.04 -2.01
CA GLU A 410 -37.65 9.93 -1.76
C GLU A 410 -38.52 9.15 -2.76
N LYS A 411 -38.02 8.50 -3.84
CA LYS A 411 -38.96 7.86 -4.80
C LYS A 411 -38.72 6.46 -5.38
N ASN A 412 -37.51 5.88 -5.40
CA ASN A 412 -37.27 4.63 -6.16
C ASN A 412 -36.30 3.62 -5.51
N LEU A 413 -36.10 3.65 -4.19
CA LEU A 413 -35.22 2.68 -3.53
C LEU A 413 -35.99 1.38 -3.23
N VAL A 414 -35.54 0.26 -3.80
CA VAL A 414 -35.88 -1.08 -3.32
C VAL A 414 -34.73 -1.51 -2.42
N VAL A 415 -34.92 -1.38 -1.10
CA VAL A 415 -34.07 -2.06 -0.11
C VAL A 415 -34.82 -3.33 0.25
N GLU A 416 -34.33 -4.48 -0.20
CA GLU A 416 -34.82 -5.75 0.34
C GLU A 416 -34.07 -6.02 1.64
N GLU A 417 -34.74 -5.77 2.77
CA GLU A 417 -34.24 -6.17 4.08
C GLU A 417 -34.06 -7.69 4.12
N VAL A 418 -32.85 -8.15 4.40
CA VAL A 418 -32.61 -9.55 4.78
C VAL A 418 -33.29 -9.76 6.14
N PRO A 419 -34.21 -10.73 6.29
CA PRO A 419 -34.86 -10.96 7.58
C PRO A 419 -33.80 -11.29 8.62
N ALA A 420 -33.91 -10.65 9.78
CA ALA A 420 -33.03 -10.89 10.93
C ALA A 420 -32.81 -12.40 11.14
N PRO A 421 -31.57 -12.86 11.38
CA PRO A 421 -31.33 -14.26 11.71
C PRO A 421 -32.22 -14.64 12.89
N VAL A 422 -32.98 -15.73 12.72
CA VAL A 422 -33.84 -16.28 13.76
C VAL A 422 -32.96 -16.56 14.98
N GLN A 423 -33.16 -15.81 16.07
CA GLN A 423 -32.55 -16.12 17.35
C GLN A 423 -33.07 -17.48 17.82
N GLU A 424 -32.29 -18.55 17.59
CA GLU A 424 -32.44 -19.76 18.39
C GLU A 424 -31.97 -19.45 19.81
N THR A 425 -32.92 -19.50 20.75
CA THR A 425 -32.63 -19.38 22.17
C THR A 425 -31.93 -20.66 22.64
N PRO A 426 -30.73 -20.61 23.23
CA PRO A 426 -30.10 -21.81 23.77
C PRO A 426 -30.89 -22.30 24.99
N GLN A 427 -31.42 -23.52 24.90
CA GLN A 427 -32.03 -24.24 26.00
C GLN A 427 -30.94 -24.63 27.04
N PRO A 428 -31.17 -24.46 28.36
CA PRO A 428 -30.15 -24.71 29.37
C PRO A 428 -29.92 -26.22 29.57
N ALA A 429 -28.65 -26.65 29.52
CA ALA A 429 -28.22 -28.00 29.86
C ALA A 429 -28.16 -28.22 31.39
N PRO A 430 -28.33 -29.46 31.89
CA PRO A 430 -28.70 -29.74 33.28
C PRO A 430 -27.52 -29.68 34.27
N GLN A 431 -27.78 -29.12 35.46
CA GLN A 431 -26.85 -29.11 36.60
C GLN A 431 -26.61 -30.52 37.18
N PRO A 432 -25.35 -30.87 37.54
CA PRO A 432 -25.07 -31.94 38.49
C PRO A 432 -25.24 -31.47 39.95
N ALA A 433 -25.70 -32.39 40.80
CA ALA A 433 -26.03 -32.21 42.21
C ALA A 433 -24.81 -31.98 43.14
N PRO A 434 -25.01 -31.41 44.34
CA PRO A 434 -23.92 -30.95 45.20
C PRO A 434 -23.33 -32.06 46.08
N GLN A 435 -22.02 -32.06 46.27
CA GLN A 435 -21.36 -32.75 47.38
C GLN A 435 -20.62 -31.75 48.29
N THR A 436 -20.82 -31.95 49.59
CA THR A 436 -20.41 -31.11 50.72
C THR A 436 -19.03 -31.55 51.29
N PRO A 437 -18.39 -30.74 52.16
CA PRO A 437 -16.94 -30.61 52.26
C PRO A 437 -16.32 -31.47 53.37
N THR A 438 -15.03 -31.81 53.20
CA THR A 438 -14.15 -32.19 54.32
C THR A 438 -12.72 -31.68 54.10
N THR A 439 -12.28 -30.77 54.96
CA THR A 439 -10.88 -30.54 55.38
C THR A 439 -10.78 -30.97 56.86
N PRO A 440 -9.61 -31.20 57.53
CA PRO A 440 -8.26 -30.67 57.21
C PRO A 440 -7.03 -31.58 57.50
N GLY A 441 -5.88 -31.18 56.94
CA GLY A 441 -4.59 -31.15 57.67
C GLY A 441 -3.51 -32.13 57.22
N VAL A 442 -2.36 -31.59 56.79
CA VAL A 442 -1.04 -31.66 57.47
C VAL A 442 0.05 -31.13 56.51
N ILE A 443 0.51 -29.91 56.82
CA ILE A 443 1.87 -29.31 56.64
C ILE A 443 2.84 -29.89 55.60
N ALA A 444 3.19 -29.05 54.63
CA ALA A 444 4.57 -28.85 54.17
C ALA A 444 4.79 -27.36 53.88
N GLU A 445 5.97 -26.87 54.27
CA GLU A 445 6.50 -25.50 54.16
C GLU A 445 6.75 -25.08 52.69
N PRO A 446 7.06 -23.79 52.40
CA PRO A 446 6.85 -23.20 51.09
C PRO A 446 7.84 -23.74 50.07
N VAL A 447 7.34 -24.07 48.88
CA VAL A 447 8.20 -24.27 47.72
C VAL A 447 8.30 -22.92 47.04
N GLU A 448 9.49 -22.31 47.09
CA GLU A 448 9.88 -21.27 46.14
C GLU A 448 9.65 -21.83 44.74
N GLU A 449 8.75 -21.20 43.98
CA GLU A 449 8.50 -21.53 42.60
C GLU A 449 9.70 -21.02 41.78
N GLY A 450 10.63 -21.95 41.53
CA GLY A 450 11.85 -21.68 40.78
C GLY A 450 11.55 -21.35 39.32
N ALA A 451 12.22 -20.32 38.83
CA ALA A 451 12.27 -19.93 37.43
C ALA A 451 12.52 -21.15 36.50
N ASP A 452 11.80 -21.22 35.39
CA ASP A 452 12.15 -22.11 34.28
C ASP A 452 13.58 -21.74 33.80
N PRO A 453 14.56 -22.66 33.87
CA PRO A 453 15.94 -22.38 33.52
C PRO A 453 16.21 -22.43 32.01
N SER A 454 15.17 -22.49 31.18
CA SER A 454 15.32 -22.49 29.72
C SER A 454 15.92 -21.16 29.26
N PRO A 455 17.08 -21.17 28.56
CA PRO A 455 17.68 -19.94 28.06
C PRO A 455 16.70 -19.18 27.18
N LEU A 456 16.73 -17.85 27.22
CA LEU A 456 15.94 -17.02 26.33
C LEU A 456 16.25 -17.44 24.88
N PRO A 457 15.24 -17.81 24.06
CA PRO A 457 15.42 -18.03 22.63
C PRO A 457 16.02 -16.78 21.99
N GLU A 458 16.81 -16.96 20.94
CA GLU A 458 17.34 -15.81 20.22
C GLU A 458 16.22 -15.12 19.43
N PRO A 459 16.13 -13.78 19.46
CA PRO A 459 15.18 -13.04 18.64
C PRO A 459 15.57 -13.09 17.16
N VAL A 460 14.57 -12.93 16.29
CA VAL A 460 14.72 -12.73 14.84
C VAL A 460 14.73 -11.26 14.42
N VAL A 461 14.33 -10.38 15.34
CA VAL A 461 14.48 -8.92 15.24
C VAL A 461 14.86 -8.41 16.62
N ASN A 462 15.89 -7.58 16.72
CA ASN A 462 16.26 -6.88 17.94
C ASN A 462 16.71 -5.45 17.61
N LEU A 463 15.74 -4.53 17.62
CA LEU A 463 15.95 -3.10 17.48
C LEU A 463 16.21 -2.50 18.86
N LYS A 464 17.49 -2.24 19.17
CA LYS A 464 17.89 -1.65 20.46
C LYS A 464 17.54 -0.18 20.60
N LEU A 465 17.41 0.52 19.47
CA LEU A 465 17.08 1.94 19.42
C LEU A 465 18.12 2.83 20.14
N ASP A 466 19.41 2.46 20.05
CA ASP A 466 20.54 3.12 20.72
C ASP A 466 21.48 3.89 19.77
N GLU A 467 21.08 4.10 18.51
CA GLU A 467 21.92 4.67 17.46
C GLU A 467 22.23 6.17 17.67
N THR A 468 21.48 6.86 18.52
CA THR A 468 21.59 8.30 18.90
C THR A 468 21.47 9.32 17.77
N THR A 469 21.64 8.91 16.51
CA THR A 469 21.54 9.72 15.28
C THR A 469 21.23 8.82 14.08
N GLY A 470 20.74 9.40 12.99
CA GLY A 470 20.44 8.69 11.75
C GLY A 470 18.96 8.32 11.62
N ILE A 471 18.63 7.62 10.52
CA ILE A 471 17.26 7.28 10.13
C ILE A 471 17.02 5.76 10.07
N ILE A 472 17.92 4.96 10.64
CA ILE A 472 17.82 3.50 10.65
C ILE A 472 17.99 3.02 12.08
N ALA A 473 17.01 2.25 12.56
CA ALA A 473 17.14 1.38 13.72
C ALA A 473 17.78 0.06 13.26
N ALA A 474 18.98 -0.23 13.74
CA ALA A 474 19.72 -1.41 13.33
C ALA A 474 19.12 -2.66 13.98
N ASP A 475 18.98 -3.72 13.19
CA ASP A 475 18.70 -5.04 13.73
C ASP A 475 19.99 -5.66 14.28
N SER A 476 19.97 -5.94 15.57
CA SER A 476 21.07 -6.57 16.31
C SER A 476 20.78 -8.02 16.68
N SER A 477 19.73 -8.60 16.09
CA SER A 477 19.34 -9.99 16.27
C SER A 477 20.50 -10.92 15.87
N PRO A 478 20.77 -11.98 16.66
CA PRO A 478 21.81 -12.95 16.32
C PRO A 478 21.28 -14.08 15.43
N GLN A 479 19.97 -14.11 15.16
CA GLN A 479 19.29 -15.05 14.29
C GLN A 479 18.26 -14.30 13.45
N GLY A 480 17.78 -14.93 12.39
CA GLY A 480 16.83 -14.31 11.47
C GLY A 480 17.47 -13.66 10.25
N GLU A 481 16.64 -13.05 9.43
CA GLU A 481 17.02 -12.12 8.39
C GLU A 481 17.40 -10.79 9.06
N ASN A 482 18.40 -10.09 8.52
CA ASN A 482 18.77 -8.78 9.07
C ASN A 482 17.65 -7.79 8.73
N ASN A 483 16.83 -7.43 9.72
CA ASN A 483 15.56 -6.72 9.55
C ASN A 483 15.62 -5.28 10.15
N PRO A 484 16.46 -4.38 9.60
CA PRO A 484 16.57 -3.02 10.13
C PRO A 484 15.25 -2.25 9.95
N GLY A 485 14.96 -1.38 10.89
CA GLY A 485 13.81 -0.48 10.84
C GLY A 485 14.16 0.87 10.21
N ALA A 486 13.45 1.28 9.17
CA ALA A 486 13.56 2.62 8.60
C ALA A 486 12.68 3.61 9.38
N LEU A 487 13.29 4.69 9.88
CA LEU A 487 12.54 5.79 10.49
C LEU A 487 11.83 6.58 9.38
N VAL A 488 10.56 6.88 9.61
CA VAL A 488 9.70 7.70 8.73
C VAL A 488 9.14 8.85 9.58
N GLY A 489 9.00 10.03 8.98
CA GLY A 489 8.70 11.27 9.71
C GLY A 489 9.97 11.94 10.24
N ASP A 490 9.88 12.51 11.43
CA ASP A 490 11.02 13.04 12.18
C ASP A 490 11.07 12.55 13.64
N PRO A 491 10.98 11.24 13.90
CA PRO A 491 11.08 10.72 15.26
C PRO A 491 12.45 11.01 15.87
N GLN A 492 12.48 11.32 17.17
CA GLN A 492 13.67 11.83 17.86
C GLN A 492 14.31 10.80 18.78
N TRP A 493 15.60 10.56 18.57
CA TRP A 493 16.44 9.78 19.49
C TRP A 493 16.46 10.42 20.89
N THR A 494 16.16 9.63 21.91
CA THR A 494 16.07 10.07 23.32
C THR A 494 16.75 9.06 24.25
N GLU A 495 16.79 9.37 25.55
CA GLU A 495 17.30 8.45 26.57
C GLU A 495 16.24 7.37 26.90
N GLY A 496 16.61 6.11 26.71
CA GLY A 496 15.78 4.93 26.99
C GLY A 496 16.09 4.24 28.32
N VAL A 497 15.47 3.08 28.53
CA VAL A 497 15.77 2.16 29.63
C VAL A 497 17.16 1.56 29.46
N ASN A 498 17.58 1.28 28.22
CA ASN A 498 18.81 0.55 27.90
C ASN A 498 19.81 1.33 27.00
N GLN A 499 19.98 2.63 27.28
CA GLN A 499 20.92 3.61 26.70
C GLN A 499 20.33 4.56 25.64
N GLY A 500 19.35 4.13 24.85
CA GLY A 500 18.69 4.96 23.84
C GLY A 500 17.24 4.53 23.63
N ALA A 501 16.44 5.41 23.04
CA ALA A 501 15.06 5.17 22.67
C ALA A 501 14.70 6.08 21.50
N ILE A 502 13.54 5.87 20.91
CA ILE A 502 12.94 6.80 19.94
C ILE A 502 11.64 7.35 20.50
N THR A 503 11.50 8.68 20.47
CA THR A 503 10.23 9.38 20.69
C THR A 503 9.52 9.57 19.35
N PHE A 504 8.23 9.23 19.32
CA PHE A 504 7.31 9.50 18.23
C PHE A 504 6.44 10.68 18.66
N ASP A 505 6.77 11.90 18.23
CA ASP A 505 6.12 13.12 18.70
C ASP A 505 5.06 13.66 17.74
N ASP A 506 4.92 13.07 16.55
CA ASP A 506 3.82 13.36 15.64
C ASP A 506 3.11 12.11 15.04
N PRO A 507 1.94 12.28 14.40
CA PRO A 507 1.16 11.16 13.86
C PRO A 507 1.78 10.43 12.66
N GLY A 508 2.75 11.04 11.99
CA GLY A 508 3.47 10.49 10.83
C GLY A 508 4.76 9.77 11.20
N ASP A 509 5.24 9.92 12.43
CA ASP A 509 6.42 9.23 12.93
C ASP A 509 6.21 7.71 13.01
N ALA A 510 7.16 6.98 12.44
CA ALA A 510 7.14 5.53 12.46
C ALA A 510 8.53 4.92 12.36
N ILE A 511 8.62 3.64 12.71
CA ILE A 511 9.71 2.77 12.26
C ILE A 511 9.07 1.66 11.43
N HIS A 512 9.47 1.54 10.16
CA HIS A 512 8.99 0.52 9.25
C HIS A 512 10.00 -0.60 9.10
N LEU A 513 9.53 -1.84 9.25
CA LEU A 513 10.32 -3.03 8.94
C LEU A 513 9.83 -3.60 7.62
N ALA A 514 10.77 -4.03 6.78
CA ALA A 514 10.44 -4.75 5.55
C ALA A 514 9.84 -6.12 5.88
N SER A 515 9.00 -6.62 4.97
CA SER A 515 8.51 -7.99 5.04
C SER A 515 9.65 -8.98 4.84
N SER A 516 9.68 -10.04 5.64
CA SER A 516 10.75 -11.04 5.65
C SER A 516 10.19 -12.44 5.92
N GLN A 517 10.94 -13.49 5.59
CA GLN A 517 10.49 -14.89 5.82
C GLN A 517 10.34 -15.24 7.30
N ASP A 518 11.01 -14.50 8.18
CA ASP A 518 11.01 -14.73 9.61
C ASP A 518 10.13 -13.75 10.40
N ILE A 519 9.49 -12.78 9.74
CA ILE A 519 8.45 -11.92 10.31
C ILE A 519 7.07 -12.30 9.78
N ASN A 520 6.78 -12.05 8.50
CA ASN A 520 5.42 -12.12 7.94
C ASN A 520 5.28 -12.88 6.61
N LEU A 521 6.35 -13.12 5.85
CA LEU A 521 6.28 -13.93 4.63
C LEU A 521 6.32 -15.43 4.91
N GLY A 522 6.59 -15.81 6.15
CA GLY A 522 6.49 -17.18 6.66
C GLY A 522 5.17 -17.44 7.40
N ILE A 523 4.91 -18.73 7.64
CA ILE A 523 3.82 -19.16 8.53
C ILE A 523 4.41 -19.31 9.94
N HIS A 524 3.83 -18.62 10.91
CA HIS A 524 4.34 -18.54 12.28
C HIS A 524 3.28 -19.00 13.29
N ASP A 525 3.47 -20.20 13.83
CA ASP A 525 2.63 -20.77 14.89
C ASP A 525 3.02 -20.27 16.28
N GLN A 526 4.30 -19.94 16.48
CA GLN A 526 4.81 -19.34 17.71
C GLN A 526 5.43 -17.97 17.46
N ARG A 527 4.98 -16.98 18.23
CA ARG A 527 5.45 -15.59 18.14
C ARG A 527 5.52 -14.95 19.51
N THR A 528 6.55 -14.17 19.77
CA THR A 528 6.55 -13.21 20.88
C THR A 528 7.03 -11.87 20.35
N VAL A 529 6.29 -10.80 20.63
CA VAL A 529 6.73 -9.43 20.38
C VAL A 529 6.87 -8.74 21.72
N SER A 530 8.02 -8.13 21.97
CA SER A 530 8.41 -7.52 23.24
C SER A 530 8.98 -6.14 22.97
N LEU A 531 8.65 -5.14 23.79
CA LEU A 531 9.23 -3.80 23.71
C LEU A 531 9.06 -3.04 25.02
N TRP A 532 9.83 -1.98 25.19
CA TRP A 532 9.59 -0.96 26.21
C TRP A 532 8.82 0.21 25.63
N LEU A 533 7.83 0.68 26.38
CA LEU A 533 6.93 1.77 26.02
C LEU A 533 6.86 2.78 27.16
N LYS A 534 7.04 4.06 26.83
CA LYS A 534 6.71 5.18 27.73
C LYS A 534 5.76 6.12 27.02
N ALA A 535 4.53 6.20 27.49
CA ALA A 535 3.52 7.12 26.97
C ALA A 535 3.30 8.25 27.98
N ASP A 536 3.59 9.50 27.62
CA ASP A 536 3.39 10.65 28.50
C ASP A 536 1.90 11.02 28.62
N GLU A 537 1.11 10.75 27.58
CA GLU A 537 -0.33 10.94 27.54
C GLU A 537 -1.03 9.63 27.16
N LEU A 538 -1.94 9.15 27.99
CA LEU A 538 -2.66 7.88 27.73
C LEU A 538 -4.00 8.07 27.01
N LEU A 539 -4.40 9.33 26.82
CA LEU A 539 -5.63 9.72 26.14
C LEU A 539 -5.27 10.59 24.96
N ALA A 540 -5.41 10.04 23.76
CA ALA A 540 -5.20 10.80 22.54
C ALA A 540 -6.19 11.96 22.42
N PRO A 541 -5.76 13.12 21.86
CA PRO A 541 -6.68 14.11 21.33
C PRO A 541 -7.70 13.46 20.40
N GLY A 542 -8.97 13.83 20.55
CA GLY A 542 -10.04 13.25 19.72
C GLY A 542 -10.44 11.80 20.06
N GLY A 543 -9.84 11.18 21.08
CA GLY A 543 -10.18 9.81 21.50
C GLY A 543 -9.66 8.74 20.55
N GLN A 544 -8.58 9.02 19.83
CA GLN A 544 -7.95 8.09 18.90
C GLN A 544 -7.11 7.02 19.64
N LYS A 545 -6.82 5.92 18.96
CA LYS A 545 -5.94 4.86 19.47
C LYS A 545 -4.50 5.22 19.18
N GLN A 546 -3.59 5.07 20.13
CA GLN A 546 -2.16 5.34 19.93
C GLN A 546 -1.44 4.05 19.53
N MET A 547 -0.85 4.00 18.33
CA MET A 547 -0.17 2.78 17.89
C MET A 547 1.18 2.62 18.59
N VAL A 548 1.47 1.37 18.94
CA VAL A 548 2.76 0.98 19.50
C VAL A 548 3.47 0.04 18.54
N TYR A 549 2.80 -1.04 18.14
CA TYR A 549 3.32 -2.02 17.20
C TYR A 549 2.18 -2.59 16.34
N LYS A 550 2.50 -2.93 15.09
CA LYS A 550 1.67 -3.82 14.28
C LYS A 550 2.51 -4.70 13.36
N GLU A 551 1.95 -5.87 13.05
CA GLU A 551 2.23 -6.61 11.83
C GLU A 551 0.92 -7.04 11.19
N GLY A 552 0.91 -7.16 9.87
CA GLY A 552 -0.25 -7.65 9.15
C GLY A 552 -1.30 -6.59 8.86
N GLY A 553 -2.50 -7.02 8.50
CA GLY A 553 -3.59 -6.15 8.06
C GLY A 553 -4.96 -6.75 8.41
N HIS A 554 -6.02 -6.32 7.73
CA HIS A 554 -7.40 -6.70 8.06
C HIS A 554 -7.69 -8.21 8.14
N VAL A 555 -6.93 -9.02 7.40
CA VAL A 555 -7.13 -10.46 7.32
C VAL A 555 -6.48 -11.19 8.49
N ARG A 556 -5.25 -10.81 8.82
CA ARG A 556 -4.43 -11.44 9.85
C ARG A 556 -3.34 -10.50 10.32
N GLY A 557 -2.94 -10.62 11.57
CA GLY A 557 -1.90 -9.78 12.14
C GLY A 557 -1.89 -9.79 13.65
N LEU A 558 -0.94 -9.04 14.20
CA LEU A 558 -0.80 -8.74 15.63
C LEU A 558 -0.68 -7.22 15.81
N ASN A 559 -1.16 -6.70 16.93
CA ASN A 559 -0.95 -5.29 17.27
C ASN A 559 -0.82 -5.03 18.77
N MET A 560 -0.23 -3.88 19.08
CA MET A 560 -0.19 -3.26 20.39
C MET A 560 -0.57 -1.79 20.24
N TYR A 561 -1.46 -1.30 21.09
CA TYR A 561 -1.91 0.10 21.04
C TYR A 561 -2.47 0.55 22.38
N ILE A 562 -2.54 1.86 22.60
CA ILE A 562 -3.19 2.48 23.76
C ILE A 562 -4.54 3.01 23.33
N ASP A 563 -5.60 2.65 24.04
CA ASP A 563 -6.92 3.24 23.84
C ASP A 563 -7.60 3.52 25.18
N GLN A 564 -8.21 4.70 25.30
CA GLN A 564 -8.93 5.16 26.50
C GLN A 564 -8.15 4.93 27.81
N GLY A 565 -6.83 5.14 27.81
CA GLY A 565 -5.99 4.99 28.99
C GLY A 565 -5.50 3.57 29.29
N ARG A 566 -5.79 2.61 28.40
CA ARG A 566 -5.44 1.20 28.56
C ARG A 566 -4.54 0.73 27.44
N LEU A 567 -3.61 -0.15 27.77
CA LEU A 567 -2.83 -0.88 26.78
C LEU A 567 -3.66 -2.06 26.28
N TYR A 568 -3.66 -2.27 24.97
CA TYR A 568 -4.24 -3.41 24.30
C TYR A 568 -3.15 -4.19 23.57
N VAL A 569 -3.29 -5.52 23.56
CA VAL A 569 -2.61 -6.40 22.62
C VAL A 569 -3.66 -7.20 21.86
N GLY A 570 -3.50 -7.32 20.54
CA GLY A 570 -4.46 -7.95 19.65
C GLY A 570 -3.80 -8.96 18.71
N GLY A 571 -4.56 -9.98 18.31
CA GLY A 571 -4.18 -10.90 17.24
C GLY A 571 -5.41 -11.50 16.57
N TRP A 572 -5.34 -11.78 15.26
CA TRP A 572 -6.45 -12.33 14.48
C TRP A 572 -5.96 -13.08 13.24
N ASN A 573 -6.81 -13.97 12.71
CA ASN A 573 -6.67 -14.60 11.41
C ASN A 573 -8.04 -15.04 10.89
N THR A 574 -8.72 -14.16 10.17
CA THR A 574 -10.15 -14.26 9.87
C THR A 574 -10.58 -15.25 8.78
N PRO A 575 -9.73 -15.69 7.82
CA PRO A 575 -10.16 -16.64 6.79
C PRO A 575 -10.64 -17.97 7.36
N THR A 576 -11.87 -18.36 7.02
CA THR A 576 -12.45 -19.64 7.45
C THR A 576 -11.82 -20.86 6.77
N SER A 577 -11.11 -20.65 5.66
CA SER A 577 -10.26 -21.66 5.01
C SER A 577 -8.95 -21.94 5.76
N GLU A 578 -8.59 -21.09 6.71
CA GLU A 578 -7.43 -21.20 7.60
C GLU A 578 -7.94 -21.57 9.02
N SER A 579 -7.66 -20.74 10.03
CA SER A 579 -8.16 -20.94 11.39
C SER A 579 -9.54 -20.33 11.66
N GLY A 580 -9.95 -19.30 10.90
CA GLY A 580 -11.17 -18.53 11.17
C GLY A 580 -11.17 -17.79 12.52
N TRP A 581 -9.99 -17.56 13.11
CA TRP A 581 -9.82 -16.83 14.35
C TRP A 581 -10.26 -15.36 14.18
N GLN A 582 -11.46 -15.06 14.67
CA GLN A 582 -12.08 -13.72 14.59
C GLN A 582 -11.29 -12.63 15.35
N GLY A 583 -10.37 -13.07 16.21
CA GLY A 583 -9.42 -12.24 16.92
C GLY A 583 -9.59 -12.30 18.44
N THR A 584 -8.53 -11.91 19.13
CA THR A 584 -8.48 -11.79 20.59
C THR A 584 -7.81 -10.47 20.92
N TRP A 585 -8.46 -9.66 21.76
CA TRP A 585 -7.90 -8.43 22.29
C TRP A 585 -7.90 -8.48 23.80
N LEU A 586 -6.72 -8.35 24.38
CA LEU A 586 -6.51 -8.33 25.82
C LEU A 586 -6.14 -6.91 26.20
N SER A 587 -6.65 -6.41 27.33
CA SER A 587 -6.30 -5.08 27.82
C SER A 587 -5.92 -5.05 29.28
N THR A 588 -5.11 -4.05 29.62
CA THR A 588 -4.73 -3.77 30.99
C THR A 588 -5.85 -3.03 31.72
N ASP A 589 -5.88 -3.15 33.04
CA ASP A 589 -6.80 -2.35 33.84
C ASP A 589 -6.42 -0.86 33.84
N GLN A 590 -5.12 -0.58 33.98
CA GLN A 590 -4.50 0.75 33.96
C GLN A 590 -3.10 0.66 33.33
N LEU A 591 -2.67 1.72 32.66
CA LEU A 591 -1.27 1.97 32.27
C LEU A 591 -0.80 3.24 33.01
N VAL A 592 0.49 3.34 33.37
CA VAL A 592 1.02 4.51 34.08
C VAL A 592 1.69 5.45 33.09
N ALA A 593 1.19 6.70 33.04
CA ALA A 593 1.72 7.72 32.16
C ALA A 593 3.12 8.20 32.59
N GLY A 594 4.01 8.44 31.64
CA GLY A 594 5.36 8.98 31.87
C GLY A 594 6.36 8.01 32.49
N GLU A 595 5.99 6.74 32.65
CA GLU A 595 6.88 5.66 33.11
C GLU A 595 7.17 4.69 31.96
N TRP A 596 8.39 4.13 31.97
CA TRP A 596 8.74 3.02 31.09
C TRP A 596 8.03 1.76 31.55
N ASN A 597 7.31 1.12 30.63
CA ASN A 597 6.58 -0.11 30.84
C ASN A 597 7.06 -1.15 29.83
N HIS A 598 7.43 -2.34 30.30
CA HIS A 598 7.72 -3.46 29.41
C HIS A 598 6.41 -4.10 28.96
N VAL A 599 6.21 -4.25 27.65
CA VAL A 599 5.01 -4.83 27.05
C VAL A 599 5.41 -6.05 26.25
N ALA A 600 4.67 -7.14 26.39
CA ALA A 600 4.80 -8.28 25.50
C ALA A 600 3.45 -8.89 25.13
N LEU A 601 3.37 -9.40 23.90
CA LEU A 601 2.35 -10.35 23.47
C LEU A 601 3.02 -11.67 23.13
N VAL A 602 2.33 -12.78 23.42
CA VAL A 602 2.81 -14.13 23.13
C VAL A 602 1.70 -14.89 22.42
N LEU A 603 2.04 -15.45 21.26
CA LEU A 603 1.23 -16.37 20.48
C LEU A 603 1.88 -17.76 20.53
N ASP A 604 1.14 -18.74 21.02
CA ASP A 604 1.48 -20.17 21.03
C ASP A 604 0.35 -20.93 20.34
N GLY A 605 0.21 -20.67 19.04
CA GLY A 605 -0.89 -21.11 18.21
C GLY A 605 -0.62 -22.40 17.43
N GLY A 606 -1.52 -22.67 16.49
CA GLY A 606 -1.39 -23.73 15.49
C GLY A 606 -2.43 -23.53 14.39
N ASP A 607 -2.66 -24.55 13.56
CA ASP A 607 -3.55 -24.49 12.39
C ASP A 607 -5.04 -24.22 12.73
N ARG A 608 -5.39 -24.26 14.02
CA ARG A 608 -6.73 -24.02 14.56
C ARG A 608 -6.67 -23.07 15.75
N THR A 609 -7.78 -22.37 15.97
CA THR A 609 -7.97 -21.56 17.17
C THR A 609 -7.96 -22.43 18.43
N THR A 610 -7.08 -22.10 19.38
CA THR A 610 -6.90 -22.80 20.66
C THR A 610 -7.02 -21.81 21.82
N ASP A 611 -7.79 -22.17 22.85
CA ASP A 611 -7.95 -21.34 24.05
C ASP A 611 -6.63 -21.20 24.81
N GLY A 612 -6.30 -19.99 25.25
CA GLY A 612 -5.07 -19.69 26.00
C GLY A 612 -3.81 -19.52 25.13
N ALA A 613 -3.93 -19.68 23.81
CA ALA A 613 -2.81 -19.55 22.87
C ALA A 613 -2.32 -18.10 22.72
N PHE A 614 -3.15 -17.09 22.98
CA PHE A 614 -2.75 -15.68 22.92
C PHE A 614 -2.70 -15.06 24.32
N ARG A 615 -1.57 -14.45 24.69
CA ARG A 615 -1.30 -13.94 26.04
C ARG A 615 -0.71 -12.53 25.99
N GLY A 616 -1.08 -11.69 26.95
CA GLY A 616 -0.59 -10.30 27.09
C GLY A 616 0.08 -10.06 28.44
N TYR A 617 1.20 -9.34 28.43
CA TYR A 617 2.03 -9.06 29.59
C TYR A 617 2.36 -7.58 29.73
N LEU A 618 2.39 -7.08 30.96
CA LEU A 618 2.82 -5.74 31.35
C LEU A 618 3.80 -5.86 32.51
N ASN A 619 5.00 -5.31 32.38
CA ASN A 619 6.06 -5.30 33.40
C ASN A 619 6.37 -6.71 33.94
N GLY A 620 6.39 -7.71 33.05
CA GLY A 620 6.69 -9.10 33.38
C GLY A 620 5.50 -9.91 33.90
N GLU A 621 4.35 -9.28 34.16
CA GLU A 621 3.16 -9.95 34.68
C GLU A 621 2.09 -10.14 33.58
N LYS A 622 1.52 -11.35 33.51
CA LYS A 622 0.44 -11.67 32.56
C LYS A 622 -0.86 -10.98 33.00
N PHE A 623 -1.39 -10.09 32.16
CA PHE A 623 -2.66 -9.40 32.44
C PHE A 623 -3.87 -10.07 31.76
N GLY A 624 -3.64 -10.96 30.80
CA GLY A 624 -4.72 -11.68 30.12
C GLY A 624 -4.24 -12.85 29.27
N GLU A 625 -5.18 -13.74 28.96
CA GLU A 625 -5.03 -14.79 27.97
C GLU A 625 -6.36 -15.04 27.25
N GLY A 626 -6.29 -15.51 26.02
CA GLY A 626 -7.46 -15.81 25.20
C GLY A 626 -7.11 -16.74 24.05
N ALA A 627 -8.08 -16.95 23.15
CA ALA A 627 -7.91 -17.84 22.02
C ALA A 627 -6.83 -17.31 21.04
N GLY A 628 -6.17 -18.20 20.32
CA GLY A 628 -5.17 -17.83 19.32
C GLY A 628 -4.97 -18.92 18.27
N SER A 629 -4.49 -18.55 17.10
CA SER A 629 -4.03 -19.48 16.05
C SER A 629 -2.71 -18.99 15.48
N GLN A 630 -2.02 -19.84 14.70
CA GLN A 630 -0.89 -19.39 13.89
C GLN A 630 -1.28 -18.22 12.98
N LEU A 631 -0.27 -17.46 12.55
CA LEU A 631 -0.38 -16.50 11.47
C LEU A 631 0.09 -17.17 10.18
N TRP A 632 -0.72 -17.06 9.14
CA TRP A 632 -0.32 -17.42 7.79
C TRP A 632 0.53 -16.32 7.17
N ASP A 633 1.30 -16.66 6.14
CA ASP A 633 2.11 -15.71 5.39
C ASP A 633 1.25 -14.55 4.87
N HIS A 634 1.75 -13.33 4.98
CA HIS A 634 1.10 -12.12 4.50
C HIS A 634 2.13 -11.03 4.20
N ALA A 635 1.88 -10.23 3.16
CA ALA A 635 2.76 -9.13 2.77
C ALA A 635 2.40 -7.76 3.38
N ALA A 636 1.43 -7.72 4.31
CA ALA A 636 1.00 -6.48 4.95
C ALA A 636 2.04 -5.94 5.95
N SER A 637 2.08 -4.61 6.10
CA SER A 637 3.19 -3.90 6.73
C SER A 637 3.47 -4.27 8.18
N ILE A 638 4.70 -4.01 8.60
CA ILE A 638 5.21 -4.13 9.96
C ILE A 638 5.68 -2.74 10.38
N GLY A 639 5.27 -2.28 11.56
CA GLY A 639 5.69 -0.96 12.00
C GLY A 639 5.49 -0.67 13.48
N LEU A 640 6.24 0.32 13.94
CA LEU A 640 6.17 0.90 15.27
C LEU A 640 5.70 2.36 15.19
N GLY A 641 4.94 2.82 16.18
CA GLY A 641 4.54 4.23 16.33
C GLY A 641 3.38 4.71 15.44
N SER A 642 3.22 4.17 14.22
CA SER A 642 2.11 4.52 13.32
C SER A 642 1.64 3.34 12.46
N THR A 643 0.61 3.59 11.67
CA THR A 643 -0.10 2.63 10.81
C THR A 643 -0.28 3.23 9.42
N ASN A 644 0.63 2.91 8.50
CA ASN A 644 0.52 3.20 7.06
C ASN A 644 -0.14 2.01 6.32
N SER A 645 -1.06 1.30 7.00
CA SER A 645 -1.92 0.24 6.47
C SER A 645 -2.78 -0.33 7.60
N GLY A 646 -4.08 -0.48 7.34
CA GLY A 646 -5.09 -0.78 8.35
C GLY A 646 -4.79 -2.01 9.21
N THR A 647 -5.27 -1.97 10.46
CA THR A 647 -5.15 -3.02 11.48
C THR A 647 -6.52 -3.29 12.11
N LEU A 648 -6.70 -4.38 12.85
CA LEU A 648 -7.97 -4.70 13.51
C LEU A 648 -7.89 -4.43 15.02
N PHE A 649 -8.78 -3.55 15.52
CA PHE A 649 -8.83 -3.17 16.93
C PHE A 649 -9.90 -3.95 17.71
N HIS A 650 -9.82 -3.86 19.05
CA HIS A 650 -10.72 -4.55 19.98
C HIS A 650 -12.21 -4.22 19.83
N ASP A 651 -12.53 -3.07 19.24
CA ASP A 651 -13.90 -2.65 18.93
C ASP A 651 -14.36 -3.14 17.55
N GLY A 652 -13.58 -4.00 16.91
CA GLY A 652 -13.83 -4.50 15.56
C GLY A 652 -13.64 -3.44 14.47
N LEU A 653 -13.24 -2.22 14.85
CA LEU A 653 -12.94 -1.16 13.92
C LEU A 653 -11.58 -1.41 13.29
N THR A 654 -11.53 -1.11 12.00
CA THR A 654 -10.33 -1.02 11.21
C THR A 654 -9.89 0.45 11.18
N GLY A 655 -8.59 0.70 11.07
CA GLY A 655 -8.08 2.06 10.99
C GLY A 655 -6.59 2.20 11.21
N SER A 656 -6.10 3.41 10.95
CA SER A 656 -4.79 3.84 11.41
C SER A 656 -4.90 4.41 12.83
N GLY A 657 -4.08 3.94 13.77
CA GLY A 657 -3.93 4.62 15.04
C GLY A 657 -3.00 5.83 14.88
N HIS A 658 -3.16 6.78 15.79
CA HIS A 658 -2.50 8.06 15.78
C HIS A 658 -1.13 7.95 16.47
N GLY A 659 -0.10 8.55 15.89
CA GLY A 659 1.08 8.90 16.68
C GLY A 659 0.71 9.98 17.70
N LEU A 660 1.12 9.74 18.93
CA LEU A 660 1.15 10.64 20.07
C LEU A 660 2.34 10.22 20.91
N THR A 661 2.84 11.14 21.72
CA THR A 661 4.16 11.13 22.37
C THR A 661 4.44 9.85 23.18
N VAL A 662 4.79 8.79 22.46
CA VAL A 662 5.30 7.54 22.99
C VAL A 662 6.78 7.49 22.71
N ALA A 663 7.55 7.05 23.69
CA ALA A 663 8.92 6.62 23.47
C ALA A 663 8.93 5.09 23.47
N LEU A 664 9.60 4.51 22.47
CA LEU A 664 9.84 3.07 22.39
C LEU A 664 11.33 2.78 22.56
N ASP A 665 11.63 1.67 23.21
CA ASP A 665 12.99 1.15 23.42
C ASP A 665 12.96 -0.37 23.27
N GLU A 666 14.09 -0.94 22.84
CA GLU A 666 14.40 -2.37 22.77
C GLU A 666 13.23 -3.25 22.29
N MET A 667 12.91 -3.13 21.01
CA MET A 667 11.89 -3.96 20.37
C MET A 667 12.48 -5.28 19.87
N MET A 668 11.86 -6.39 20.28
CA MET A 668 12.26 -7.74 19.92
C MET A 668 11.09 -8.55 19.35
N ILE A 669 11.37 -9.32 18.30
CA ILE A 669 10.47 -10.35 17.78
C ILE A 669 11.15 -11.72 17.93
N PHE A 670 10.44 -12.70 18.48
CA PHE A 670 10.89 -14.09 18.61
C PHE A 670 9.99 -15.02 17.80
N ASN A 671 10.55 -15.98 17.07
CA ASN A 671 9.84 -17.10 16.44
C ASN A 671 9.62 -18.23 17.46
N ALA A 672 9.19 -17.84 18.66
CA ALA A 672 9.01 -18.71 19.82
C ALA A 672 7.98 -18.12 20.76
N ALA A 673 7.24 -18.99 21.46
CA ALA A 673 6.33 -18.59 22.52
C ALA A 673 7.10 -18.56 23.85
N LEU A 674 7.36 -17.36 24.38
CA LEU A 674 8.11 -17.23 25.64
C LEU A 674 7.27 -17.63 26.86
N SER A 675 7.97 -18.18 27.86
CA SER A 675 7.41 -18.51 29.18
C SER A 675 7.26 -17.27 30.06
N ASP A 676 6.40 -17.37 31.09
CA ASP A 676 6.20 -16.27 32.06
C ASP A 676 7.52 -15.81 32.70
N SER A 677 8.42 -16.74 33.05
CA SER A 677 9.74 -16.40 33.63
C SER A 677 10.69 -15.76 32.61
N GLN A 678 10.61 -16.10 31.33
CA GLN A 678 11.41 -15.44 30.29
C GLN A 678 10.91 -14.01 30.05
N ILE A 679 9.60 -13.80 30.03
CA ILE A 679 9.01 -12.46 29.95
C ILE A 679 9.36 -11.61 31.19
N GLN A 680 9.34 -12.20 32.39
CA GLN A 680 9.84 -11.54 33.61
C GLN A 680 11.32 -11.16 33.49
N GLY A 681 12.13 -12.01 32.85
CA GLY A 681 13.55 -11.72 32.59
C GLY A 681 13.77 -10.57 31.61
N LEU A 682 12.89 -10.38 30.62
CA LEU A 682 12.93 -9.24 29.70
C LEU A 682 12.46 -7.93 30.35
N ALA A 683 11.59 -8.02 31.36
CA ALA A 683 11.04 -6.87 32.07
C ALA A 683 11.87 -6.39 33.28
N ALA A 684 12.94 -7.12 33.64
CA ALA A 684 13.75 -6.89 34.83
C ALA A 684 15.03 -6.12 34.50
#